data_AF-A0A815YGW2-F1
#
_entry.id   AF-A0A815YGW2-F1
#
_cell.length_a   1.000
_cell.length_b   1.000
_cell.length_c   1.000
_cell.angle_alpha   90.00
_cell.angle_beta   90.00
_cell.angle_gamma   90.00
#
_symmetry.space_group_name_H-M   'P 1'
#
loop_
_entity.id
_entity.type
_entity.pdbx_description
1 polymer ?
#
loop_
_entity_poly.entity_id
_entity_poly.type
_entity_poly.pdbx_seq_one_letter_code
_entity_poly.pdbx_strand_id
1 'polypeptide(L)'
;RTGRGTSISFDFGQDLSHDFLTHASSNDISLEHLALATYYVLLFKLTNGETDLCTGINTHGRYRDELNYIIGMFVNAIPLRCQLDPHLSFHELTKHVRDNMINCIKYSYFPLQHILNQHPNISNPVFLDTSFEFLLFMGKDEEDEIMLGDSRFSLLPLSIKISENEIMSKFDFILSFQHDLNLNELSCTIDASTDLFNVETICIITQRLQTMLHQQFTSFNCTTNKPIYELSMILSNEQYLMQSLNNTQTSFSSAPSTCIHREFAYQVMKHSQKLAVELDEQSLTYCELLYYVQILSLTLLNEYHVFPGEIVCQCVERSLSMVIGIMGIEMAGGVYCPLSPRDPKHRLHALTQQTQSRLVLVHHSTSLKFSSDIVLCNIDLIWTVDDINSSIIMDCLSDIVVTVDNIAYIIFTSGSTGTSKGVQIRHRNLLTCIDSLVRLNLFTNRDTMIQMASCSYDVHVQEIIGGFIIGSTIIMLRPQGNIDLDYVTKTINQKQVSYLQCVPTYVNILLKFLQSRSIANLSSLRNVDIGGEASTVQLIDKLYTYLPQDCFVWNIYGPAETTVDCTGYVIGRNLNMINIPIGDPLPNYRCMIMNQYLQSSVVSQEGELSVGGAGVFAGYLGRDDLTAKALVEIDGELFYRTGDLVRMDNNGFLHYQGRNDHQIKLRGQRIELGEIERCLLNITSISACVVMKWNDDYLVAYVQSSDANEPEMREHCESHLPPHMIPSIFIILEKLPLNANGKIDRKQLPSPDFSLSTLLPSDKSDTPLNPFEEHIHTIWCQVLHCDENDISRTTTFFSVGGHSLLFIQLYHHYQSVFNFDAHSLSIGLFLQQPTIQQHAQLLQTLPSNDTQPIRWQSLHINQGKTFLN
;
A
#
# COMPACT_ATOMS: atom_id res chain seq x y z
N ARG A 1 -17.77 13.64 -26.69
CA ARG A 1 -18.45 12.34 -26.80
C ARG A 1 -18.95 12.19 -28.24
N THR A 2 -18.75 11.05 -28.88
CA THR A 2 -19.09 10.71 -30.26
C THR A 2 -20.59 10.48 -30.46
N GLY A 3 -21.36 10.40 -29.36
CA GLY A 3 -22.81 10.17 -29.38
C GLY A 3 -23.19 8.72 -29.65
N ARG A 4 -22.22 7.82 -29.87
CA ARG A 4 -22.47 6.38 -29.99
C ARG A 4 -22.81 5.77 -28.64
N GLY A 5 -23.74 4.83 -28.65
CA GLY A 5 -24.24 4.17 -27.45
C GLY A 5 -24.45 2.67 -27.62
N THR A 6 -24.84 2.05 -26.52
CA THR A 6 -25.32 0.69 -26.41
C THR A 6 -26.59 0.69 -25.57
N SER A 7 -27.46 -0.28 -25.80
CA SER A 7 -28.76 -0.39 -25.13
C SER A 7 -28.96 -1.83 -24.67
N ILE A 8 -29.23 -2.02 -23.37
CA ILE A 8 -29.53 -3.32 -22.78
C ILE A 8 -30.87 -3.21 -22.05
N SER A 9 -31.80 -4.10 -22.36
CA SER A 9 -33.13 -4.14 -21.74
C SER A 9 -33.38 -5.46 -21.02
N PHE A 10 -34.17 -5.43 -19.97
CA PHE A 10 -34.71 -6.62 -19.31
C PHE A 10 -36.16 -6.38 -18.85
N ASP A 11 -36.96 -7.44 -18.92
CA ASP A 11 -38.34 -7.45 -18.46
C ASP A 11 -38.39 -7.95 -17.01
N PHE A 12 -39.29 -7.38 -16.21
CA PHE A 12 -39.44 -7.78 -14.81
C PHE A 12 -40.14 -9.14 -14.71
N GLY A 13 -40.87 -9.54 -15.75
CA GLY A 13 -41.80 -10.67 -15.71
C GLY A 13 -43.00 -10.38 -14.81
N GLN A 14 -43.93 -11.34 -14.75
CA GLN A 14 -45.21 -11.14 -14.06
C GLN A 14 -45.05 -10.97 -12.54
N ASP A 15 -44.23 -11.81 -11.91
CA ASP A 15 -44.10 -11.83 -10.45
C ASP A 15 -43.48 -10.53 -9.91
N LEU A 16 -42.32 -10.10 -10.45
CA LEU A 16 -41.66 -8.89 -9.99
C LEU A 16 -42.46 -7.62 -10.36
N SER A 17 -43.13 -7.60 -11.52
CA SER A 17 -44.03 -6.50 -11.88
C SER A 17 -45.18 -6.39 -10.88
N HIS A 18 -45.82 -7.52 -10.54
CA HIS A 18 -46.89 -7.57 -9.57
C HIS A 18 -46.42 -7.11 -8.17
N ASP A 19 -45.27 -7.60 -7.70
CA ASP A 19 -44.72 -7.22 -6.40
C ASP A 19 -44.35 -5.72 -6.35
N PHE A 20 -43.75 -5.18 -7.42
CA PHE A 20 -43.39 -3.76 -7.51
C PHE A 20 -44.64 -2.85 -7.55
N LEU A 21 -45.66 -3.23 -8.32
CA LEU A 21 -46.97 -2.55 -8.39
C LEU A 21 -47.70 -2.59 -7.04
N THR A 22 -47.70 -3.75 -6.39
CA THR A 22 -48.32 -3.95 -5.07
C THR A 22 -47.60 -3.14 -4.01
N HIS A 23 -46.26 -3.06 -4.07
CA HIS A 23 -45.48 -2.25 -3.14
C HIS A 23 -45.80 -0.76 -3.28
N ALA A 24 -45.85 -0.23 -4.50
CA ALA A 24 -46.18 1.16 -4.77
C ALA A 24 -47.58 1.53 -4.25
N SER A 25 -48.59 0.71 -4.59
CA SER A 25 -49.98 0.92 -4.17
C SER A 25 -50.19 0.78 -2.66
N SER A 26 -49.56 -0.20 -2.01
CA SER A 26 -49.70 -0.42 -0.56
C SER A 26 -49.07 0.70 0.29
N ASN A 27 -48.20 1.52 -0.29
CA ASN A 27 -47.44 2.56 0.40
C ASN A 27 -47.86 3.99 0.01
N ASP A 28 -48.89 4.16 -0.80
CA ASP A 28 -49.35 5.44 -1.36
C ASP A 28 -48.23 6.21 -2.10
N ILE A 29 -47.46 5.49 -2.92
CA ILE A 29 -46.34 6.03 -3.71
C ILE A 29 -46.58 5.72 -5.20
N SER A 30 -46.22 6.64 -6.11
CA SER A 30 -46.28 6.35 -7.56
C SER A 30 -45.10 5.49 -8.01
N LEU A 31 -45.32 4.69 -9.07
CA LEU A 31 -44.27 3.84 -9.65
C LEU A 31 -43.04 4.63 -10.10
N GLU A 32 -43.23 5.84 -10.61
CA GLU A 32 -42.16 6.74 -11.03
C GLU A 32 -41.24 7.11 -9.85
N HIS A 33 -41.80 7.48 -8.68
CA HIS A 33 -40.99 7.81 -7.50
C HIS A 33 -40.24 6.59 -6.98
N LEU A 34 -40.87 5.41 -7.02
CA LEU A 34 -40.25 4.15 -6.62
C LEU A 34 -39.08 3.78 -7.54
N ALA A 35 -39.28 3.88 -8.86
CA ALA A 35 -38.25 3.64 -9.87
C ALA A 35 -37.09 4.65 -9.76
N LEU A 36 -37.39 5.92 -9.52
CA LEU A 36 -36.37 6.95 -9.31
C LEU A 36 -35.57 6.71 -8.03
N ALA A 37 -36.20 6.26 -6.94
CA ALA A 37 -35.49 5.89 -5.71
C ALA A 37 -34.55 4.70 -5.96
N THR A 38 -35.00 3.66 -6.67
CA THR A 38 -34.16 2.54 -7.12
C THR A 38 -32.96 3.04 -7.93
N TYR A 39 -33.16 4.02 -8.81
CA TYR A 39 -32.07 4.60 -9.58
C TYR A 39 -31.03 5.32 -8.71
N TYR A 40 -31.47 6.14 -7.76
CA TYR A 40 -30.55 6.79 -6.83
C TYR A 40 -29.75 5.79 -5.99
N VAL A 41 -30.36 4.67 -5.57
CA VAL A 41 -29.63 3.58 -4.91
C VAL A 41 -28.59 2.96 -5.85
N LEU A 42 -28.94 2.70 -7.11
CA LEU A 42 -28.00 2.19 -8.11
C LEU A 42 -26.81 3.16 -8.28
N LEU A 43 -27.07 4.45 -8.45
CA LEU A 43 -26.02 5.47 -8.58
C LEU A 43 -25.15 5.57 -7.33
N PHE A 44 -25.74 5.58 -6.13
CA PHE A 44 -25.03 5.55 -4.85
C PHE A 44 -24.07 4.35 -4.79
N LYS A 45 -24.52 3.18 -5.22
CA LYS A 45 -23.69 1.98 -5.22
C LYS A 45 -22.62 2.00 -6.32
N LEU A 46 -22.92 2.48 -7.52
CA LEU A 46 -21.95 2.56 -8.63
C LEU A 46 -20.84 3.58 -8.37
N THR A 47 -21.13 4.65 -7.62
CA THR A 47 -20.20 5.73 -7.26
C THR A 47 -19.45 5.50 -5.95
N ASN A 48 -19.47 4.27 -5.42
CA ASN A 48 -18.83 3.89 -4.16
C ASN A 48 -19.32 4.69 -2.93
N GLY A 49 -20.61 5.03 -2.92
CA GLY A 49 -21.27 5.65 -1.78
C GLY A 49 -21.36 7.18 -1.82
N GLU A 50 -21.26 7.79 -3.01
CA GLU A 50 -21.46 9.24 -3.16
C GLU A 50 -22.89 9.61 -2.75
N THR A 51 -23.02 10.61 -1.88
CA THR A 51 -24.32 10.97 -1.27
C THR A 51 -24.95 12.19 -1.91
N ASP A 52 -24.18 13.02 -2.62
CA ASP A 52 -24.70 14.19 -3.33
C ASP A 52 -24.78 13.89 -4.84
N LEU A 53 -25.95 13.43 -5.29
CA LEU A 53 -26.15 12.94 -6.65
C LEU A 53 -27.05 13.89 -7.44
N CYS A 54 -26.75 14.08 -8.73
CA CYS A 54 -27.56 14.91 -9.62
C CYS A 54 -27.82 14.17 -10.94
N THR A 55 -29.10 14.01 -11.29
CA THR A 55 -29.52 13.33 -12.52
C THR A 55 -30.45 14.22 -13.34
N GLY A 56 -30.41 14.11 -14.66
CA GLY A 56 -31.36 14.76 -15.55
C GLY A 56 -32.71 14.05 -15.53
N ILE A 57 -33.80 14.81 -15.49
CA ILE A 57 -35.15 14.30 -15.78
C ILE A 57 -35.80 15.12 -16.88
N ASN A 58 -36.52 14.45 -17.78
CA ASN A 58 -37.22 15.08 -18.90
C ASN A 58 -38.67 15.36 -18.53
N THR A 59 -39.08 16.63 -18.61
CA THR A 59 -40.48 17.04 -18.45
C THR A 59 -41.10 17.34 -19.81
N HIS A 60 -42.41 17.13 -19.96
CA HIS A 60 -43.10 17.36 -21.23
C HIS A 60 -43.13 18.85 -21.63
N GLY A 61 -42.94 19.74 -20.65
CA GLY A 61 -42.93 21.21 -20.82
C GLY A 61 -44.22 21.83 -21.33
N ARG A 62 -45.33 21.07 -21.31
CA ARG A 62 -46.69 21.54 -21.61
C ARG A 62 -47.40 21.95 -20.33
N TYR A 63 -46.90 22.99 -19.66
CA TYR A 63 -47.40 23.48 -18.37
C TYR A 63 -48.72 24.28 -18.46
N ARG A 64 -49.34 24.31 -19.65
CA ARG A 64 -50.50 25.11 -20.01
C ARG A 64 -51.36 24.31 -20.97
N ASP A 65 -52.67 24.26 -20.74
CA ASP A 65 -53.60 23.44 -21.52
C ASP A 65 -53.57 23.80 -23.02
N GLU A 66 -53.32 25.08 -23.35
CA GLU A 66 -53.26 25.53 -24.74
C GLU A 66 -52.08 24.91 -25.51
N LEU A 67 -51.04 24.47 -24.80
CA LEU A 67 -49.86 23.85 -25.40
C LEU A 67 -50.13 22.41 -25.84
N ASN A 68 -51.16 21.72 -25.33
CA ASN A 68 -51.42 20.31 -25.62
C ASN A 68 -51.69 20.04 -27.11
N TYR A 69 -52.22 21.02 -27.83
CA TYR A 69 -52.59 20.89 -29.24
C TYR A 69 -51.58 21.50 -30.22
N ILE A 70 -50.43 21.97 -29.72
CA ILE A 70 -49.39 22.62 -30.54
C ILE A 70 -48.29 21.62 -30.88
N ILE A 71 -47.94 21.56 -32.17
CA ILE A 71 -46.77 20.83 -32.66
C ILE A 71 -45.53 21.69 -32.42
N GLY A 72 -44.55 21.17 -31.68
CA GLY A 72 -43.32 21.87 -31.35
C GLY A 72 -42.47 21.11 -30.32
N MET A 73 -41.23 21.58 -30.09
CA MET A 73 -40.33 21.03 -29.07
C MET A 73 -40.57 21.72 -27.73
N PHE A 74 -41.31 21.06 -26.85
CA PHE A 74 -41.63 21.54 -25.50
C PHE A 74 -40.84 20.83 -24.40
N VAL A 75 -40.21 19.70 -24.70
CA VAL A 75 -39.46 18.90 -23.72
C VAL A 75 -38.39 19.76 -23.06
N ASN A 76 -38.37 19.78 -21.73
CA ASN A 76 -37.36 20.48 -20.96
C ASN A 76 -36.69 19.51 -20.00
N ALA A 77 -35.36 19.45 -20.06
CA ALA A 77 -34.54 18.65 -19.15
C ALA A 77 -34.20 19.51 -17.92
N ILE A 78 -34.44 18.98 -16.73
CA ILE A 78 -34.14 19.66 -15.47
C ILE A 78 -33.18 18.83 -14.61
N PRO A 79 -32.19 19.46 -13.96
CA PRO A 79 -31.30 18.79 -13.03
C PRO A 79 -32.04 18.50 -11.71
N LEU A 80 -32.11 17.23 -11.34
CA LEU A 80 -32.63 16.76 -10.07
C LEU A 80 -31.47 16.34 -9.15
N ARG A 81 -31.06 17.25 -8.28
CA ARG A 81 -30.08 16.99 -7.22
C ARG A 81 -30.76 16.37 -6.01
N CYS A 82 -30.24 15.26 -5.49
CA CYS A 82 -30.73 14.57 -4.31
C CYS A 82 -29.56 14.32 -3.34
N GLN A 83 -29.69 14.81 -2.11
CA GLN A 83 -28.75 14.49 -1.04
C GLN A 83 -29.26 13.25 -0.30
N LEU A 84 -28.61 12.12 -0.52
CA LEU A 84 -28.93 10.85 0.09
C LEU A 84 -28.43 10.80 1.54
N ASP A 85 -29.25 10.26 2.43
CA ASP A 85 -28.82 9.76 3.73
C ASP A 85 -28.80 8.22 3.69
N PRO A 86 -27.62 7.59 3.64
CA PRO A 86 -27.46 6.14 3.51
C PRO A 86 -28.10 5.32 4.63
N HIS A 87 -28.37 5.93 5.79
CA HIS A 87 -29.00 5.28 6.94
C HIS A 87 -30.52 5.22 6.85
N LEU A 88 -31.14 5.97 5.94
CA LEU A 88 -32.58 5.87 5.71
C LEU A 88 -32.94 4.49 5.19
N SER A 89 -34.10 4.01 5.62
CA SER A 89 -34.73 2.87 4.95
C SER A 89 -35.07 3.22 3.51
N PHE A 90 -35.22 2.21 2.66
CA PHE A 90 -35.59 2.46 1.28
C PHE A 90 -36.95 3.17 1.16
N HIS A 91 -37.91 2.85 2.03
CA HIS A 91 -39.21 3.53 2.07
C HIS A 91 -39.09 5.03 2.40
N GLU A 92 -38.25 5.37 3.37
CA GLU A 92 -37.96 6.78 3.72
C GLU A 92 -37.27 7.49 2.57
N LEU A 93 -36.33 6.83 1.88
CA LEU A 93 -35.72 7.36 0.66
C LEU A 93 -36.76 7.65 -0.41
N THR A 94 -37.69 6.74 -0.67
CA THR A 94 -38.69 6.94 -1.71
C THR A 94 -39.56 8.16 -1.42
N LYS A 95 -39.93 8.38 -0.16
CA LYS A 95 -40.63 9.61 0.26
C LYS A 95 -39.76 10.85 0.07
N HIS A 96 -38.48 10.79 0.43
CA HIS A 96 -37.54 11.90 0.24
C HIS A 96 -37.39 12.28 -1.23
N VAL A 97 -37.19 11.27 -2.10
CA VAL A 97 -37.08 11.44 -3.56
C VAL A 97 -38.36 12.01 -4.14
N ARG A 98 -39.53 11.50 -3.72
CA ARG A 98 -40.85 12.05 -4.12
C ARG A 98 -40.97 13.53 -3.78
N ASP A 99 -40.70 13.90 -2.54
CA ASP A 99 -40.88 15.28 -2.08
C ASP A 99 -39.90 16.22 -2.81
N ASN A 100 -38.67 15.76 -3.07
CA ASN A 100 -37.68 16.49 -3.85
C ASN A 100 -38.11 16.67 -5.32
N MET A 101 -38.59 15.60 -5.96
CA MET A 101 -39.07 15.63 -7.35
C MET A 101 -40.28 16.56 -7.51
N ILE A 102 -41.28 16.46 -6.62
CA ILE A 102 -42.47 17.35 -6.63
C ILE A 102 -42.05 18.81 -6.48
N ASN A 103 -41.07 19.11 -5.61
CA ASN A 103 -40.57 20.46 -5.44
C ASN A 103 -39.80 20.97 -6.67
N CYS A 104 -39.02 20.11 -7.33
CA CYS A 104 -38.28 20.45 -8.55
C CYS A 104 -39.23 20.71 -9.73
N ILE A 105 -40.21 19.84 -9.95
CA ILE A 105 -41.14 19.92 -11.09
C ILE A 105 -42.01 21.19 -11.06
N LYS A 106 -42.26 21.80 -9.89
CA LYS A 106 -42.92 23.12 -9.78
C LYS A 106 -42.24 24.21 -10.62
N TYR A 107 -40.94 24.06 -10.89
CA TYR A 107 -40.13 25.01 -11.66
C TYR A 107 -39.73 24.47 -13.04
N SER A 108 -40.35 23.37 -13.50
CA SER A 108 -40.03 22.69 -14.76
C SER A 108 -40.22 23.55 -16.02
N TYR A 109 -40.93 24.68 -15.93
CA TYR A 109 -41.09 25.63 -17.02
C TYR A 109 -39.85 26.53 -17.25
N PHE A 110 -38.88 26.50 -16.33
CA PHE A 110 -37.68 27.34 -16.43
C PHE A 110 -36.67 26.71 -17.42
N PRO A 111 -36.22 27.42 -18.47
CA PRO A 111 -35.38 26.80 -19.48
C PRO A 111 -33.99 26.46 -18.96
N LEU A 112 -33.51 25.25 -19.28
CA LEU A 112 -32.19 24.76 -18.85
C LEU A 112 -31.04 25.73 -19.16
N GLN A 113 -31.06 26.35 -20.35
CA GLN A 113 -30.03 27.30 -20.76
C GLN A 113 -29.89 28.48 -19.80
N HIS A 114 -30.99 28.94 -19.19
CA HIS A 114 -30.93 30.00 -18.19
C HIS A 114 -30.28 29.54 -16.88
N ILE A 115 -30.51 28.30 -16.47
CA ILE A 115 -29.86 27.70 -15.30
C ILE A 115 -28.35 27.64 -15.54
N LEU A 116 -27.91 27.15 -16.71
CA LEU A 116 -26.49 27.08 -17.08
C LEU A 116 -25.84 28.47 -17.15
N ASN A 117 -26.53 29.46 -17.72
CA ASN A 117 -26.01 30.83 -17.83
C ASN A 117 -25.79 31.50 -16.45
N GLN A 118 -26.50 31.09 -15.41
CA GLN A 118 -26.29 31.59 -14.04
C GLN A 118 -25.08 30.94 -13.35
N HIS A 119 -24.52 29.87 -13.92
CA HIS A 119 -23.37 29.14 -13.40
C HIS A 119 -22.25 29.01 -14.46
N PRO A 120 -21.68 30.15 -14.94
CA PRO A 120 -20.72 30.16 -16.05
C PRO A 120 -19.40 29.42 -15.77
N ASN A 121 -19.10 29.16 -14.49
CA ASN A 121 -17.90 28.42 -14.07
C ASN A 121 -18.05 26.90 -14.19
N ILE A 122 -19.24 26.39 -14.51
CA ILE A 122 -19.48 24.95 -14.71
C ILE A 122 -19.19 24.62 -16.18
N SER A 123 -17.99 24.13 -16.46
CA SER A 123 -17.60 23.74 -17.82
C SER A 123 -18.27 22.44 -18.27
N ASN A 124 -18.52 21.49 -17.34
CA ASN A 124 -19.20 20.22 -17.58
C ASN A 124 -20.19 19.95 -16.44
N PRO A 125 -21.50 20.15 -16.66
CA PRO A 125 -22.49 19.94 -15.60
C PRO A 125 -22.81 18.45 -15.41
N VAL A 126 -22.71 17.96 -14.18
CA VAL A 126 -22.84 16.53 -13.79
C VAL A 126 -24.20 15.91 -14.18
N PHE A 127 -25.27 16.69 -14.23
CA PHE A 127 -26.59 16.19 -14.64
C PHE A 127 -26.65 15.75 -16.12
N LEU A 128 -25.64 16.07 -16.93
CA LEU A 128 -25.50 15.57 -18.31
C LEU A 128 -24.76 14.21 -18.37
N ASP A 129 -24.26 13.71 -17.24
CA ASP A 129 -23.65 12.39 -17.18
C ASP A 129 -24.73 11.31 -17.05
N THR A 130 -25.76 11.57 -16.24
CA THR A 130 -26.82 10.60 -15.93
C THR A 130 -28.22 11.18 -16.14
N SER A 131 -29.14 10.40 -16.72
CA SER A 131 -30.57 10.74 -16.87
C SER A 131 -31.48 9.61 -16.38
N PHE A 132 -32.68 9.96 -15.95
CA PHE A 132 -33.76 9.05 -15.60
C PHE A 132 -35.00 9.30 -16.44
N GLU A 133 -35.66 8.24 -16.91
CA GLU A 133 -36.92 8.32 -17.63
C GLU A 133 -37.92 7.29 -17.10
N PHE A 134 -39.19 7.70 -17.02
CA PHE A 134 -40.30 6.80 -16.72
C PHE A 134 -41.34 6.92 -17.84
N LEU A 135 -41.58 5.83 -18.55
CA LEU A 135 -42.41 5.79 -19.76
C LEU A 135 -43.64 4.93 -19.50
N LEU A 136 -44.81 5.51 -19.75
CA LEU A 136 -46.07 4.79 -19.81
C LEU A 136 -46.38 4.51 -21.27
N PHE A 137 -46.65 3.25 -21.62
CA PHE A 137 -47.18 2.93 -22.93
C PHE A 137 -48.37 2.00 -22.78
N MET A 138 -49.38 2.22 -23.62
CA MET A 138 -50.43 1.25 -23.85
C MET A 138 -49.99 0.47 -25.08
N GLY A 139 -49.86 -0.86 -24.95
CA GLY A 139 -49.66 -1.73 -26.11
C GLY A 139 -50.69 -1.42 -27.20
N LYS A 140 -50.28 -1.54 -28.47
CA LYS A 140 -51.15 -1.27 -29.61
C LYS A 140 -52.40 -2.14 -29.54
N ASP A 141 -53.51 -1.56 -29.12
CA ASP A 141 -54.84 -2.02 -29.51
C ASP A 141 -55.80 -0.82 -29.57
N GLU A 142 -56.44 -0.71 -30.74
CA GLU A 142 -57.63 0.09 -31.11
C GLU A 142 -57.53 1.63 -31.29
N GLU A 143 -56.56 2.36 -30.75
CA GLU A 143 -56.51 3.85 -30.93
C GLU A 143 -55.93 4.33 -32.27
N ASP A 144 -55.36 3.44 -33.07
CA ASP A 144 -54.74 3.76 -34.37
C ASP A 144 -55.75 3.73 -35.55
N GLU A 145 -57.06 3.74 -35.31
CA GLU A 145 -58.06 3.90 -36.37
C GLU A 145 -58.47 5.37 -36.54
N ILE A 146 -57.99 6.00 -37.62
CA ILE A 146 -58.52 7.30 -38.05
C ILE A 146 -59.78 7.06 -38.88
N MET A 147 -60.90 7.63 -38.44
CA MET A 147 -62.11 7.74 -39.24
C MET A 147 -62.04 8.99 -40.13
N LEU A 148 -62.02 8.80 -41.45
CA LEU A 148 -62.13 9.86 -42.45
C LEU A 148 -63.40 9.63 -43.26
N GLY A 149 -64.52 10.22 -42.81
CA GLY A 149 -65.85 9.94 -43.34
C GLY A 149 -66.33 8.55 -42.91
N ASP A 150 -66.81 7.73 -43.85
CA ASP A 150 -67.26 6.35 -43.61
C ASP A 150 -66.12 5.31 -43.70
N SER A 151 -64.89 5.77 -43.94
CA SER A 151 -63.72 4.91 -44.15
C SER A 151 -62.85 4.84 -42.89
N ARG A 152 -62.53 3.61 -42.49
CA ARG A 152 -61.58 3.30 -41.42
C ARG A 152 -60.17 3.18 -42.00
N PHE A 153 -59.25 3.98 -41.46
CA PHE A 153 -57.82 3.89 -41.77
C PHE A 153 -57.07 3.42 -40.53
N SER A 154 -56.43 2.27 -40.62
CA SER A 154 -55.45 1.85 -39.61
C SER A 154 -54.13 2.59 -39.87
N LEU A 155 -53.69 3.38 -38.91
CA LEU A 155 -52.35 3.92 -38.85
C LEU A 155 -51.39 2.73 -38.64
N LEU A 156 -50.66 2.39 -39.69
CA LEU A 156 -49.49 1.52 -39.58
C LEU A 156 -48.29 2.40 -39.26
N PRO A 157 -47.81 2.46 -38.00
CA PRO A 157 -46.63 3.25 -37.70
C PRO A 157 -45.44 2.69 -38.47
N LEU A 158 -44.77 3.59 -39.19
CA LEU A 158 -43.61 3.25 -40.00
C LEU A 158 -42.41 3.12 -39.06
N SER A 159 -42.17 1.90 -38.57
CA SER A 159 -40.98 1.58 -37.78
C SER A 159 -39.78 1.52 -38.72
N ILE A 160 -39.08 2.63 -38.89
CA ILE A 160 -37.78 2.65 -39.54
C ILE A 160 -36.80 1.98 -38.58
N LYS A 161 -36.44 0.73 -38.84
CA LYS A 161 -35.23 0.13 -38.23
C LYS A 161 -34.04 0.91 -38.76
N ILE A 162 -33.65 1.97 -38.06
CA ILE A 162 -32.29 2.50 -38.15
C ILE A 162 -31.40 1.30 -37.82
N SER A 163 -30.37 1.06 -38.64
CA SER A 163 -29.54 -0.15 -38.57
C SER A 163 -29.19 -0.50 -37.11
N GLU A 164 -29.17 -1.79 -36.78
CA GLU A 164 -28.80 -2.29 -35.44
C GLU A 164 -27.41 -1.81 -34.96
N ASN A 165 -26.64 -1.14 -35.84
CA ASN A 165 -25.29 -0.65 -35.61
C ASN A 165 -25.18 0.83 -35.19
N GLU A 166 -26.27 1.59 -35.10
CA GLU A 166 -26.21 3.02 -34.72
C GLU A 166 -27.15 3.37 -33.55
N ILE A 167 -26.94 2.73 -32.40
CA ILE A 167 -27.54 3.21 -31.15
C ILE A 167 -26.86 4.54 -30.79
N MET A 168 -27.65 5.59 -30.60
CA MET A 168 -27.17 6.90 -30.17
C MET A 168 -27.50 7.13 -28.69
N SER A 169 -26.51 7.53 -27.90
CA SER A 169 -26.72 7.94 -26.50
C SER A 169 -26.62 9.46 -26.36
N LYS A 170 -27.63 10.07 -25.75
CA LYS A 170 -27.69 11.52 -25.49
C LYS A 170 -26.95 11.93 -24.21
N PHE A 171 -26.84 11.00 -23.26
CA PHE A 171 -26.15 11.13 -21.97
C PHE A 171 -25.09 10.02 -21.86
N ASP A 172 -24.31 9.98 -20.78
CA ASP A 172 -23.41 8.83 -20.58
C ASP A 172 -24.14 7.59 -20.16
N PHE A 173 -25.19 7.78 -19.37
CA PHE A 173 -25.97 6.73 -18.76
C PHE A 173 -27.43 7.18 -18.61
N ILE A 174 -28.36 6.43 -19.17
CA ILE A 174 -29.81 6.67 -19.08
C ILE A 174 -30.44 5.41 -18.53
N LEU A 175 -31.24 5.55 -17.46
CA LEU A 175 -32.07 4.47 -16.96
C LEU A 175 -33.54 4.79 -17.27
N SER A 176 -34.16 3.95 -18.09
CA SER A 176 -35.55 4.11 -18.49
C SER A 176 -36.39 2.96 -17.94
N PHE A 177 -37.36 3.27 -17.09
CA PHE A 177 -38.41 2.33 -16.67
C PHE A 177 -39.61 2.46 -17.58
N GLN A 178 -40.17 1.33 -18.02
CA GLN A 178 -41.33 1.31 -18.89
C GLN A 178 -42.44 0.48 -18.23
N HIS A 179 -43.67 0.97 -18.31
CA HIS A 179 -44.86 0.26 -17.82
C HIS A 179 -45.84 0.05 -18.97
N ASP A 180 -46.03 -1.22 -19.34
CA ASP A 180 -47.08 -1.64 -20.26
C ASP A 180 -48.39 -1.72 -19.48
N LEU A 181 -49.29 -0.77 -19.74
CA LEU A 181 -50.58 -0.69 -19.05
C LEU A 181 -51.57 -1.80 -19.47
N ASN A 182 -51.35 -2.47 -20.61
CA ASN A 182 -52.20 -3.57 -21.06
C ASN A 182 -51.83 -4.87 -20.37
N LEU A 183 -50.53 -5.16 -20.30
CA LEU A 183 -50.00 -6.36 -19.66
C LEU A 183 -49.81 -6.19 -18.14
N ASN A 184 -49.81 -4.94 -17.64
CA ASN A 184 -49.34 -4.58 -16.29
C ASN A 184 -47.93 -5.12 -16.00
N GLU A 185 -47.07 -5.07 -17.03
CA GLU A 185 -45.69 -5.55 -16.95
C GLU A 185 -44.73 -4.36 -17.00
N LEU A 186 -43.68 -4.44 -16.18
CA LEU A 186 -42.61 -3.47 -16.12
C LEU A 186 -41.38 -3.99 -16.87
N SER A 187 -40.68 -3.09 -17.53
CA SER A 187 -39.36 -3.37 -18.10
C SER A 187 -38.43 -2.21 -17.85
N CYS A 188 -37.14 -2.46 -17.99
CA CYS A 188 -36.12 -1.46 -17.81
C CYS A 188 -35.07 -1.54 -18.93
N THR A 189 -34.66 -0.37 -19.42
CA THR A 189 -33.64 -0.20 -20.46
C THR A 189 -32.53 0.69 -19.92
N ILE A 190 -31.28 0.28 -20.16
CA ILE A 190 -30.09 1.08 -19.90
C ILE A 190 -29.45 1.45 -21.24
N ASP A 191 -29.46 2.75 -21.55
CA ASP A 191 -28.70 3.31 -22.66
C ASP A 191 -27.43 3.96 -22.13
N ALA A 192 -26.28 3.64 -22.71
CA ALA A 192 -25.01 4.19 -22.25
C ALA A 192 -24.05 4.53 -23.40
N SER A 193 -23.19 5.52 -23.20
CA SER A 193 -22.20 5.92 -24.21
C SER A 193 -21.07 4.91 -24.32
N THR A 194 -20.82 4.42 -25.55
CA THR A 194 -19.72 3.49 -25.83
C THR A 194 -18.34 4.12 -25.78
N ASP A 195 -18.27 5.45 -25.64
CA ASP A 195 -16.99 6.14 -25.40
C ASP A 195 -16.49 5.93 -23.96
N LEU A 196 -17.37 5.53 -23.04
CA LEU A 196 -17.07 5.37 -21.61
C LEU A 196 -17.30 3.94 -21.13
N PHE A 197 -18.36 3.28 -21.62
CA PHE A 197 -18.74 1.95 -21.20
C PHE A 197 -18.60 0.96 -22.34
N ASN A 198 -18.00 -0.19 -22.06
CA ASN A 198 -18.14 -1.34 -22.95
C ASN A 198 -19.49 -2.03 -22.69
N VAL A 199 -19.96 -2.81 -23.67
CA VAL A 199 -21.26 -3.50 -23.60
C VAL A 199 -21.33 -4.45 -22.40
N GLU A 200 -20.23 -5.15 -22.12
CA GLU A 200 -20.14 -6.08 -20.98
C GLU A 200 -20.38 -5.40 -19.63
N THR A 201 -19.85 -4.19 -19.43
CA THR A 201 -20.06 -3.40 -18.21
C THR A 201 -21.54 -3.07 -18.03
N ILE A 202 -22.23 -2.67 -19.09
CA ILE A 202 -23.66 -2.36 -19.03
C ILE A 202 -24.49 -3.62 -18.79
N CYS A 203 -24.13 -4.76 -19.38
CA CYS A 203 -24.75 -6.04 -19.06
C CYS A 203 -24.62 -6.39 -17.56
N ILE A 204 -23.43 -6.22 -16.98
CA ILE A 204 -23.19 -6.47 -15.55
C ILE A 204 -24.01 -5.50 -14.69
N ILE A 205 -24.01 -4.20 -15.00
CA ILE A 205 -24.82 -3.20 -14.27
C ILE A 205 -26.31 -3.56 -14.34
N THR A 206 -26.79 -4.02 -15.50
CA THR A 206 -28.17 -4.47 -15.69
C THR A 206 -28.50 -5.68 -14.80
N GLN A 207 -27.63 -6.70 -14.78
CA GLN A 207 -27.78 -7.87 -13.91
C GLN A 207 -27.77 -7.49 -12.42
N ARG A 208 -26.93 -6.53 -12.03
CA ARG A 208 -26.85 -6.01 -10.65
C ARG A 208 -28.14 -5.30 -10.25
N LEU A 209 -28.68 -4.46 -11.12
CA LEU A 209 -29.98 -3.81 -10.93
C LEU A 209 -31.11 -4.84 -10.80
N GLN A 210 -31.15 -5.84 -11.69
CA GLN A 210 -32.14 -6.91 -11.63
C GLN A 210 -32.04 -7.70 -10.31
N THR A 211 -30.82 -8.04 -9.89
CA THR A 211 -30.56 -8.72 -8.60
C THR A 211 -31.04 -7.87 -7.42
N MET A 212 -30.73 -6.58 -7.40
CA MET A 212 -31.16 -5.64 -6.36
C MET A 212 -32.69 -5.56 -6.29
N LEU A 213 -33.38 -5.43 -7.44
CA LEU A 213 -34.84 -5.39 -7.52
C LEU A 213 -35.47 -6.69 -6.98
N HIS A 214 -34.97 -7.85 -7.38
CA HIS A 214 -35.47 -9.13 -6.86
C HIS A 214 -35.25 -9.26 -5.35
N GLN A 215 -34.08 -8.91 -4.83
CA GLN A 215 -33.78 -8.96 -3.40
C GLN A 215 -34.67 -8.03 -2.58
N GLN A 216 -35.07 -6.90 -3.17
CA GLN A 216 -35.82 -5.88 -2.48
C GLN A 216 -37.33 -6.14 -2.45
N PHE A 217 -37.90 -6.57 -3.58
CA PHE A 217 -39.36 -6.60 -3.75
C PHE A 217 -39.99 -7.99 -3.70
N THR A 218 -39.23 -9.07 -3.86
CA THR A 218 -39.82 -10.42 -3.81
C THR A 218 -40.34 -10.77 -2.40
N SER A 219 -41.56 -11.29 -2.36
CA SER A 219 -42.40 -11.52 -1.17
C SER A 219 -41.78 -12.38 -0.06
N PHE A 220 -40.73 -13.17 -0.32
CA PHE A 220 -40.01 -13.96 0.69
C PHE A 220 -38.86 -13.21 1.39
N ASN A 221 -38.41 -12.06 0.86
CA ASN A 221 -37.19 -11.36 1.28
C ASN A 221 -37.37 -9.85 1.43
N CYS A 222 -38.60 -9.34 1.60
CA CYS A 222 -38.86 -7.89 1.66
C CYS A 222 -38.00 -7.22 2.77
N THR A 223 -36.95 -6.52 2.35
CA THR A 223 -35.95 -5.86 3.20
C THR A 223 -36.17 -4.34 3.25
N THR A 224 -37.39 -3.88 2.99
CA THR A 224 -37.72 -2.47 2.78
C THR A 224 -37.43 -1.55 3.98
N ASN A 225 -37.27 -2.13 5.17
CA ASN A 225 -36.85 -1.42 6.40
C ASN A 225 -35.33 -1.40 6.63
N LYS A 226 -34.53 -2.09 5.79
CA LYS A 226 -33.07 -2.01 5.88
C LYS A 226 -32.59 -0.65 5.37
N PRO A 227 -31.50 -0.12 5.94
CA PRO A 227 -30.90 1.12 5.45
C PRO A 227 -30.38 0.92 4.03
N ILE A 228 -30.34 1.99 3.22
CA ILE A 228 -29.88 1.95 1.82
C ILE A 228 -28.48 1.36 1.71
N TYR A 229 -27.58 1.69 2.64
CA TYR A 229 -26.24 1.15 2.61
C TYR A 229 -26.26 -0.39 2.68
N GLU A 230 -27.25 -1.03 3.32
CA GLU A 230 -27.32 -2.50 3.41
C GLU A 230 -27.75 -3.23 2.13
N LEU A 231 -28.30 -2.52 1.16
CA LEU A 231 -28.77 -3.12 -0.09
C LEU A 231 -27.60 -3.67 -0.91
N SER A 232 -27.65 -4.94 -1.30
CA SER A 232 -26.58 -5.59 -2.04
C SER A 232 -26.82 -5.55 -3.54
N MET A 233 -25.74 -5.40 -4.30
CA MET A 233 -25.73 -5.57 -5.76
C MET A 233 -24.79 -6.71 -6.19
N ILE A 234 -24.33 -7.53 -5.24
CA ILE A 234 -23.36 -8.58 -5.52
C ILE A 234 -24.09 -9.73 -6.21
N LEU A 235 -23.61 -10.10 -7.38
CA LEU A 235 -24.14 -11.22 -8.17
C LEU A 235 -23.70 -12.56 -7.57
N SER A 236 -24.43 -13.64 -7.87
CA SER A 236 -24.11 -14.98 -7.33
C SER A 236 -22.73 -15.50 -7.75
N ASN A 237 -22.28 -15.19 -8.98
CA ASN A 237 -20.93 -15.52 -9.44
C ASN A 237 -19.85 -14.70 -8.72
N GLU A 238 -20.14 -13.44 -8.42
CA GLU A 238 -19.26 -12.57 -7.62
C GLU A 238 -19.16 -13.05 -6.17
N GLN A 239 -20.29 -13.47 -5.57
CA GLN A 239 -20.31 -14.09 -4.24
C GLN A 239 -19.46 -15.37 -4.21
N TYR A 240 -19.60 -16.23 -5.23
CA TYR A 240 -18.78 -17.43 -5.35
C TYR A 240 -17.29 -17.09 -5.45
N LEU A 241 -16.93 -16.07 -6.24
CA LEU A 241 -15.55 -15.60 -6.38
C LEU A 241 -14.98 -15.12 -5.03
N MET A 242 -15.72 -14.27 -4.31
CA MET A 242 -15.35 -13.77 -2.98
C MET A 242 -15.20 -14.91 -1.96
N GLN A 243 -16.06 -15.92 -2.01
CA GLN A 243 -15.96 -17.11 -1.15
C GLN A 243 -14.76 -17.98 -1.53
N SER A 244 -14.50 -18.17 -2.82
CA SER A 244 -13.38 -18.96 -3.32
C SER A 244 -12.03 -18.37 -2.93
N LEU A 245 -11.90 -17.04 -2.98
CA LEU A 245 -10.73 -16.29 -2.52
C LEU A 245 -10.39 -16.61 -1.05
N ASN A 246 -11.42 -16.82 -0.22
CA ASN A 246 -11.28 -17.07 1.21
C ASN A 246 -11.30 -18.56 1.59
N ASN A 247 -11.33 -19.46 0.61
CA ASN A 247 -11.26 -20.91 0.84
C ASN A 247 -9.80 -21.35 1.05
N THR A 248 -9.15 -20.76 2.05
CA THR A 248 -7.73 -20.93 2.37
C THR A 248 -7.51 -21.83 3.58
N GLN A 249 -8.59 -22.36 4.18
CA GLN A 249 -8.50 -23.30 5.29
C GLN A 249 -7.88 -24.61 4.81
N THR A 250 -6.80 -25.01 5.45
CA THR A 250 -6.13 -26.29 5.12
C THR A 250 -6.55 -27.37 6.11
N SER A 251 -6.92 -28.55 5.61
CA SER A 251 -7.45 -29.68 6.39
C SER A 251 -6.43 -30.38 7.31
N PHE A 252 -5.16 -29.94 7.29
CA PHE A 252 -4.03 -30.68 7.85
C PHE A 252 -3.19 -29.95 8.92
N SER A 253 -3.66 -28.85 9.50
CA SER A 253 -2.97 -28.25 10.65
C SER A 253 -3.96 -27.84 11.74
N SER A 254 -4.04 -28.65 12.80
CA SER A 254 -4.33 -28.10 14.13
C SER A 254 -3.40 -26.90 14.33
N ALA A 255 -3.92 -25.77 14.80
CA ALA A 255 -3.12 -24.59 15.13
C ALA A 255 -1.77 -24.98 15.77
N PRO A 256 -0.68 -24.23 15.52
CA PRO A 256 0.64 -24.55 16.06
C PRO A 256 0.54 -24.96 17.52
N SER A 257 1.11 -26.12 17.87
CA SER A 257 1.04 -26.66 19.24
C SER A 257 2.30 -26.33 20.07
N THR A 258 3.26 -25.67 19.44
CA THR A 258 4.63 -25.40 19.91
C THR A 258 4.97 -23.94 19.65
N CYS A 259 5.97 -23.43 20.38
CA CYS A 259 6.49 -22.07 20.21
C CYS A 259 7.79 -22.07 19.41
N ILE A 260 8.23 -20.88 18.98
CA ILE A 260 9.42 -20.66 18.15
C ILE A 260 10.66 -21.39 18.68
N HIS A 261 10.98 -21.23 19.97
CA HIS A 261 12.16 -21.86 20.57
C HIS A 261 12.11 -23.40 20.53
N ARG A 262 10.91 -24.01 20.56
CA ARG A 262 10.75 -25.47 20.46
C ARG A 262 10.92 -25.95 19.03
N GLU A 263 10.37 -25.21 18.05
CA GLU A 263 10.60 -25.52 16.63
C GLU A 263 12.07 -25.40 16.27
N PHE A 264 12.76 -24.36 16.74
CA PHE A 264 14.21 -24.24 16.59
C PHE A 264 14.95 -25.43 17.20
N ALA A 265 14.67 -25.79 18.46
CA ALA A 265 15.29 -26.94 19.11
C ALA A 265 15.04 -28.25 18.35
N TYR A 266 13.83 -28.44 17.81
CA TYR A 266 13.50 -29.58 16.96
C TYR A 266 14.37 -29.62 15.68
N GLN A 267 14.58 -28.47 15.02
CA GLN A 267 15.47 -28.41 13.87
C GLN A 267 16.93 -28.68 14.25
N VAL A 268 17.39 -28.23 15.42
CA VAL A 268 18.75 -28.55 15.90
C VAL A 268 18.94 -30.06 16.06
N MET A 269 17.94 -30.77 16.59
CA MET A 269 18.01 -32.23 16.72
C MET A 269 18.07 -32.94 15.36
N LYS A 270 17.39 -32.40 14.35
CA LYS A 270 17.32 -32.96 12.99
C LYS A 270 18.53 -32.59 12.12
N HIS A 271 19.09 -31.40 12.32
CA HIS A 271 20.08 -30.77 11.46
C HIS A 271 21.33 -30.31 12.23
N SER A 272 21.67 -30.99 13.34
CA SER A 272 22.74 -30.62 14.29
C SER A 272 24.04 -30.08 13.67
N GLN A 273 24.62 -30.81 12.71
CA GLN A 273 25.90 -30.46 12.07
C GLN A 273 25.74 -29.63 10.78
N LYS A 274 24.51 -29.28 10.41
CA LYS A 274 24.26 -28.39 9.27
C LYS A 274 24.65 -26.97 9.65
N LEU A 275 25.25 -26.24 8.70
CA LEU A 275 25.48 -24.81 8.82
C LEU A 275 24.15 -24.09 9.06
N ALA A 276 24.03 -23.40 10.20
CA ALA A 276 22.85 -22.62 10.56
C ALA A 276 22.99 -21.18 10.07
N VAL A 277 24.10 -20.54 10.43
CA VAL A 277 24.34 -19.13 10.10
C VAL A 277 25.80 -18.87 9.76
N GLU A 278 26.04 -18.01 8.79
CA GLU A 278 27.38 -17.58 8.37
C GLU A 278 27.41 -16.06 8.15
N LEU A 279 28.50 -15.43 8.60
CA LEU A 279 28.81 -14.02 8.39
C LEU A 279 30.30 -13.91 8.04
N ASP A 280 30.60 -13.65 6.77
CA ASP A 280 31.96 -13.61 6.22
C ASP A 280 32.78 -14.89 6.54
N GLU A 281 33.75 -14.82 7.45
CA GLU A 281 34.61 -15.94 7.87
C GLU A 281 34.08 -16.67 9.12
N GLN A 282 33.06 -16.12 9.79
CA GLN A 282 32.47 -16.68 10.99
C GLN A 282 31.25 -17.54 10.62
N SER A 283 31.14 -18.72 11.22
CA SER A 283 30.02 -19.63 10.97
C SER A 283 29.65 -20.41 12.23
N LEU A 284 28.38 -20.81 12.30
CA LEU A 284 27.85 -21.68 13.34
C LEU A 284 26.98 -22.75 12.71
N THR A 285 27.21 -24.00 13.09
CA THR A 285 26.25 -25.07 12.91
C THR A 285 25.04 -24.89 13.83
N TYR A 286 23.95 -25.62 13.57
CA TYR A 286 22.77 -25.60 14.45
C TYR A 286 23.12 -25.99 15.89
N CYS A 287 24.03 -26.95 16.08
CA CYS A 287 24.49 -27.39 17.39
C CYS A 287 25.25 -26.28 18.15
N GLU A 288 26.18 -25.61 17.46
CA GLU A 288 26.96 -24.51 18.06
C GLU A 288 26.09 -23.29 18.32
N LEU A 289 25.15 -22.97 17.42
CA LEU A 289 24.21 -21.88 17.64
C LEU A 289 23.33 -22.14 18.87
N LEU A 290 22.80 -23.36 19.01
CA LEU A 290 22.02 -23.73 20.19
C LEU A 290 22.82 -23.56 21.49
N TYR A 291 24.11 -23.92 21.49
CA TYR A 291 24.98 -23.77 22.65
C TYR A 291 25.05 -22.31 23.13
N TYR A 292 25.34 -21.36 22.24
CA TYR A 292 25.39 -19.94 22.62
C TYR A 292 24.01 -19.37 23.01
N VAL A 293 22.95 -19.81 22.33
CA VAL A 293 21.57 -19.44 22.66
C VAL A 293 21.18 -19.94 24.05
N GLN A 294 21.61 -21.14 24.44
CA GLN A 294 21.38 -21.69 25.77
C GLN A 294 22.15 -20.92 26.85
N ILE A 295 23.42 -20.58 26.61
CA ILE A 295 24.19 -19.76 27.56
C ILE A 295 23.50 -18.41 27.77
N LEU A 296 23.13 -17.73 26.69
CA LEU A 296 22.45 -16.44 26.82
C LEU A 296 21.12 -16.59 27.54
N SER A 297 20.27 -17.56 27.17
CA SER A 297 18.97 -17.73 27.84
C SER A 297 19.12 -18.03 29.33
N LEU A 298 20.08 -18.87 29.74
CA LEU A 298 20.40 -19.10 31.15
C LEU A 298 20.91 -17.84 31.85
N THR A 299 21.71 -17.03 31.17
CA THR A 299 22.18 -15.73 31.71
C THR A 299 20.99 -14.79 31.92
N LEU A 300 20.09 -14.69 30.93
CA LEU A 300 18.87 -13.89 31.02
C LEU A 300 18.00 -14.31 32.20
N LEU A 301 17.83 -15.61 32.42
CA LEU A 301 17.02 -16.15 33.52
C LEU A 301 17.69 -15.99 34.90
N ASN A 302 18.96 -16.36 35.02
CA ASN A 302 19.63 -16.49 36.30
C ASN A 302 20.21 -15.16 36.80
N GLU A 303 20.77 -14.34 35.91
CA GLU A 303 21.45 -13.09 36.28
C GLU A 303 20.53 -11.88 36.11
N TYR A 304 19.74 -11.85 35.03
CA TYR A 304 18.85 -10.73 34.73
C TYR A 304 17.40 -10.97 35.17
N HIS A 305 17.06 -12.19 35.61
CA HIS A 305 15.73 -12.58 36.08
C HIS A 305 14.62 -12.33 35.06
N VAL A 306 14.89 -12.61 33.79
CA VAL A 306 13.88 -12.57 32.73
C VAL A 306 12.80 -13.60 33.01
N PHE A 307 11.54 -13.25 32.85
CA PHE A 307 10.41 -14.16 33.00
C PHE A 307 9.53 -14.21 31.74
N PRO A 308 8.72 -15.27 31.55
CA PRO A 308 7.87 -15.40 30.37
C PRO A 308 6.99 -14.17 30.11
N GLY A 309 7.08 -13.61 28.90
CA GLY A 309 6.35 -12.42 28.49
C GLY A 309 7.02 -11.08 28.83
N GLU A 310 8.18 -11.06 29.50
CA GLU A 310 8.94 -9.82 29.70
C GLU A 310 9.52 -9.32 28.38
N ILE A 311 9.29 -8.04 28.06
CA ILE A 311 9.84 -7.42 26.84
C ILE A 311 11.33 -7.17 27.04
N VAL A 312 12.14 -7.76 26.17
CA VAL A 312 13.58 -7.59 26.15
C VAL A 312 13.97 -6.89 24.85
N CYS A 313 14.44 -5.66 24.98
CA CYS A 313 14.89 -4.88 23.84
C CYS A 313 16.29 -5.33 23.38
N GLN A 314 16.57 -5.26 22.09
CA GLN A 314 17.88 -5.58 21.53
C GLN A 314 18.35 -4.48 20.56
N CYS A 315 19.49 -3.88 20.85
CA CYS A 315 20.13 -2.85 20.04
C CYS A 315 21.54 -3.29 19.62
N VAL A 316 21.58 -4.18 18.64
CA VAL A 316 22.77 -4.92 18.18
C VAL A 316 22.85 -4.78 16.65
N GLU A 317 24.04 -4.53 16.11
CA GLU A 317 24.29 -4.47 14.66
C GLU A 317 24.27 -5.89 14.07
N ARG A 318 24.10 -6.02 12.75
CA ARG A 318 24.12 -7.34 12.10
C ARG A 318 25.40 -8.09 12.44
N SER A 319 25.25 -9.21 13.12
CA SER A 319 26.32 -10.05 13.64
C SER A 319 25.74 -11.41 14.07
N LEU A 320 26.60 -12.40 14.32
CA LEU A 320 26.14 -13.66 14.94
C LEU A 320 25.53 -13.42 16.32
N SER A 321 26.02 -12.42 17.07
CA SER A 321 25.42 -11.98 18.33
C SER A 321 23.97 -11.54 18.16
N MET A 322 23.61 -10.86 17.07
CA MET A 322 22.21 -10.49 16.82
C MET A 322 21.29 -11.71 16.80
N VAL A 323 21.71 -12.79 16.13
CA VAL A 323 20.97 -14.04 16.04
C VAL A 323 20.89 -14.76 17.39
N ILE A 324 22.03 -14.85 18.10
CA ILE A 324 22.08 -15.44 19.43
C ILE A 324 21.15 -14.69 20.39
N GLY A 325 21.13 -13.36 20.31
CA GLY A 325 20.25 -12.47 21.07
C GLY A 325 18.78 -12.78 20.85
N ILE A 326 18.33 -12.80 19.58
CA ILE A 326 16.95 -13.09 19.21
C ILE A 326 16.51 -14.44 19.77
N MET A 327 17.27 -15.50 19.44
CA MET A 327 16.90 -16.86 19.82
C MET A 327 17.07 -17.10 21.33
N GLY A 328 18.00 -16.41 22.00
CA GLY A 328 18.20 -16.47 23.44
C GLY A 328 17.06 -15.83 24.22
N ILE A 329 16.55 -14.69 23.76
CA ILE A 329 15.34 -14.05 24.33
C ILE A 329 14.13 -14.98 24.17
N GLU A 330 13.91 -15.51 22.96
CA GLU A 330 12.82 -16.45 22.66
C GLU A 330 12.90 -17.73 23.51
N MET A 331 14.11 -18.25 23.75
CA MET A 331 14.34 -19.45 24.57
C MET A 331 14.21 -19.20 26.07
N ALA A 332 14.50 -17.98 26.54
CA ALA A 332 14.19 -17.54 27.91
C ALA A 332 12.69 -17.26 28.14
N GLY A 333 11.88 -17.29 27.07
CA GLY A 333 10.44 -16.95 27.11
C GLY A 333 10.15 -15.44 27.09
N GLY A 334 11.17 -14.61 26.87
CA GLY A 334 11.00 -13.17 26.72
C GLY A 334 10.40 -12.79 25.37
N VAL A 335 9.95 -11.55 25.26
CA VAL A 335 9.40 -10.96 24.04
C VAL A 335 10.48 -10.15 23.35
N TYR A 336 10.86 -10.54 22.14
CA TYR A 336 11.89 -9.86 21.37
C TYR A 336 11.40 -8.50 20.84
N CYS A 337 12.15 -7.43 21.12
CA CYS A 337 11.87 -6.11 20.56
C CYS A 337 13.13 -5.48 19.94
N PRO A 338 13.27 -5.46 18.60
CA PRO A 338 14.41 -4.82 17.96
C PRO A 338 14.41 -3.30 18.14
N LEU A 339 15.58 -2.78 18.45
CA LEU A 339 15.90 -1.35 18.40
C LEU A 339 17.02 -1.15 17.39
N SER A 340 16.85 -0.22 16.46
CA SER A 340 17.85 0.03 15.42
C SER A 340 19.08 0.70 16.02
N PRO A 341 20.29 0.12 15.85
CA PRO A 341 21.53 0.78 16.23
C PRO A 341 21.79 2.08 15.49
N ARG A 342 21.05 2.38 14.43
CA ARG A 342 21.16 3.63 13.67
C ARG A 342 20.24 4.74 14.17
N ASP A 343 19.30 4.41 15.05
CA ASP A 343 18.39 5.41 15.60
C ASP A 343 19.13 6.38 16.54
N PRO A 344 18.70 7.66 16.59
CA PRO A 344 19.26 8.63 17.51
C PRO A 344 18.90 8.29 18.96
N LYS A 345 19.72 8.75 19.91
CA LYS A 345 19.55 8.44 21.34
C LYS A 345 18.17 8.80 21.87
N HIS A 346 17.62 9.94 21.44
CA HIS A 346 16.30 10.40 21.90
C HIS A 346 15.18 9.45 21.46
N ARG A 347 15.25 8.94 20.22
CA ARG A 347 14.30 7.94 19.71
C ARG A 347 14.44 6.63 20.46
N LEU A 348 15.67 6.12 20.65
CA LEU A 348 15.91 4.89 21.41
C LEU A 348 15.35 4.99 22.83
N HIS A 349 15.57 6.13 23.50
CA HIS A 349 15.02 6.40 24.82
C HIS A 349 13.47 6.39 24.82
N ALA A 350 12.84 7.06 23.85
CA ALA A 350 11.38 7.06 23.71
C ALA A 350 10.81 5.63 23.49
N LEU A 351 11.46 4.83 22.64
CA LEU A 351 11.06 3.44 22.39
C LEU A 351 11.25 2.57 23.63
N THR A 352 12.37 2.69 24.36
CA THR A 352 12.58 1.94 25.61
C THR A 352 11.60 2.34 26.71
N GLN A 353 11.20 3.61 26.77
CA GLN A 353 10.16 4.07 27.69
C GLN A 353 8.79 3.48 27.32
N GLN A 354 8.47 3.44 26.03
CA GLN A 354 7.21 2.88 25.54
C GLN A 354 7.12 1.37 25.77
N THR A 355 8.24 0.64 25.66
CA THR A 355 8.28 -0.80 25.97
C THR A 355 8.29 -1.10 27.46
N GLN A 356 8.65 -0.12 28.30
CA GLN A 356 8.95 -0.32 29.72
C GLN A 356 9.99 -1.43 29.95
N SER A 357 10.83 -1.70 28.95
CA SER A 357 11.82 -2.77 29.04
C SER A 357 12.91 -2.40 30.04
N ARG A 358 13.12 -3.28 31.03
CA ARG A 358 14.16 -3.11 32.05
C ARG A 358 15.55 -3.45 31.53
N LEU A 359 15.62 -4.31 30.51
CA LEU A 359 16.83 -4.92 30.00
C LEU A 359 16.98 -4.67 28.50
N VAL A 360 18.16 -4.16 28.11
CA VAL A 360 18.53 -4.05 26.69
C VAL A 360 19.78 -4.86 26.41
N LEU A 361 19.71 -5.75 25.42
CA LEU A 361 20.89 -6.42 24.88
C LEU A 361 21.60 -5.48 23.91
N VAL A 362 22.89 -5.29 24.12
CA VAL A 362 23.71 -4.33 23.36
C VAL A 362 25.05 -4.93 22.98
N HIS A 363 25.66 -4.40 21.91
CA HIS A 363 27.10 -4.47 21.76
C HIS A 363 27.77 -3.46 22.69
N HIS A 364 29.06 -3.65 22.96
CA HIS A 364 29.85 -2.61 23.61
C HIS A 364 29.75 -1.26 22.86
N SER A 365 29.73 -1.29 21.52
CA SER A 365 29.63 -0.08 20.67
C SER A 365 28.29 0.65 20.76
N THR A 366 27.19 -0.02 21.10
CA THR A 366 25.85 0.58 21.19
C THR A 366 25.46 0.95 22.62
N SER A 367 26.20 0.46 23.63
CA SER A 367 25.95 0.71 25.06
C SER A 367 25.82 2.20 25.43
N LEU A 368 26.69 3.06 24.86
CA LEU A 368 26.72 4.50 25.13
C LEU A 368 25.49 5.28 24.62
N LYS A 369 24.59 4.63 23.89
CA LYS A 369 23.34 5.24 23.42
C LYS A 369 22.21 5.21 24.46
N PHE A 370 22.33 4.34 25.46
CA PHE A 370 21.33 4.18 26.50
C PHE A 370 21.71 4.93 27.76
N SER A 371 20.70 5.33 28.52
CA SER A 371 20.83 5.99 29.81
C SER A 371 21.21 4.99 30.90
N SER A 372 21.77 5.49 32.01
CA SER A 372 22.32 4.66 33.09
C SER A 372 21.26 3.94 33.95
N ASP A 373 19.99 4.29 33.79
CA ASP A 373 18.85 3.69 34.48
C ASP A 373 18.35 2.40 33.83
N ILE A 374 18.81 2.08 32.61
CA ILE A 374 18.49 0.83 31.91
C ILE A 374 19.58 -0.20 32.20
N VAL A 375 19.17 -1.44 32.53
CA VAL A 375 20.11 -2.55 32.67
C VAL A 375 20.57 -2.99 31.29
N LEU A 376 21.89 -3.02 31.07
CA LEU A 376 22.48 -3.41 29.79
C LEU A 376 23.13 -4.79 29.91
N CYS A 377 22.75 -5.71 29.03
CA CYS A 377 23.44 -6.98 28.84
C CYS A 377 24.35 -6.87 27.62
N ASN A 378 25.66 -6.86 27.84
CA ASN A 378 26.62 -6.86 26.74
C ASN A 378 26.74 -8.26 26.13
N ILE A 379 26.17 -8.44 24.93
CA ILE A 379 26.13 -9.74 24.27
C ILE A 379 27.50 -10.21 23.76
N ASP A 380 28.47 -9.30 23.62
CA ASP A 380 29.83 -9.62 23.18
C ASP A 380 30.53 -10.60 24.14
N LEU A 381 30.11 -10.64 25.40
CA LEU A 381 30.68 -11.50 26.44
C LEU A 381 30.22 -12.96 26.34
N ILE A 382 29.09 -13.21 25.69
CA ILE A 382 28.56 -14.58 25.50
C ILE A 382 29.35 -15.32 24.42
N TRP A 383 29.80 -14.58 23.40
CA TRP A 383 30.53 -15.12 22.25
C TRP A 383 31.96 -15.58 22.59
N THR A 384 32.54 -15.09 23.69
CA THR A 384 33.94 -15.37 24.08
C THR A 384 34.13 -16.61 24.96
N VAL A 385 33.09 -17.42 25.18
CA VAL A 385 33.18 -18.63 26.02
C VAL A 385 33.77 -19.78 25.19
N ASP A 386 35.11 -19.92 25.23
CA ASP A 386 35.89 -20.91 24.46
C ASP A 386 35.67 -22.39 24.86
N ASP A 387 34.93 -22.65 25.94
CA ASP A 387 34.79 -23.99 26.51
C ASP A 387 33.49 -24.64 26.02
N ILE A 388 33.41 -25.02 24.74
CA ILE A 388 32.31 -25.85 24.18
C ILE A 388 32.43 -27.29 24.73
N ASN A 389 32.39 -27.45 26.05
CA ASN A 389 32.35 -28.74 26.70
C ASN A 389 30.89 -29.17 26.86
N SER A 390 30.61 -30.31 26.25
CA SER A 390 29.30 -30.74 25.77
C SER A 390 28.46 -31.39 26.87
N SER A 391 27.57 -30.60 27.46
CA SER A 391 26.27 -31.10 27.89
C SER A 391 25.23 -30.04 27.56
N ILE A 392 24.38 -30.32 26.56
CA ILE A 392 23.20 -29.49 26.26
C ILE A 392 22.38 -29.41 27.55
N ILE A 393 22.34 -28.25 28.20
CA ILE A 393 21.62 -28.05 29.47
C ILE A 393 20.14 -27.79 29.14
N MET A 394 19.49 -28.76 28.48
CA MET A 394 18.07 -28.64 28.12
C MET A 394 17.18 -28.69 29.38
N ASP A 395 17.60 -29.45 30.39
CA ASP A 395 16.81 -29.73 31.59
C ASP A 395 16.43 -28.45 32.35
N CYS A 396 17.33 -27.45 32.42
CA CYS A 396 17.09 -26.19 33.13
C CYS A 396 16.08 -25.26 32.44
N LEU A 397 15.78 -25.47 31.15
CA LEU A 397 14.83 -24.67 30.37
C LEU A 397 13.42 -25.30 30.35
N SER A 398 13.27 -26.53 30.86
CA SER A 398 12.03 -27.31 30.85
C SER A 398 10.90 -26.66 31.65
N ASP A 399 11.25 -25.88 32.68
CA ASP A 399 10.31 -25.26 33.61
C ASP A 399 9.67 -23.97 33.07
N ILE A 400 10.16 -23.46 31.93
CA ILE A 400 9.63 -22.24 31.30
C ILE A 400 8.35 -22.57 30.55
N VAL A 401 7.22 -22.06 31.03
CA VAL A 401 5.91 -22.25 30.41
C VAL A 401 5.61 -21.07 29.48
N VAL A 402 5.80 -21.29 28.18
CA VAL A 402 5.36 -20.38 27.11
C VAL A 402 4.32 -21.10 26.27
N THR A 403 3.23 -20.39 25.95
CA THR A 403 2.16 -20.88 25.09
C THR A 403 2.17 -20.15 23.76
N VAL A 404 1.52 -20.74 22.76
CA VAL A 404 1.48 -20.18 21.39
C VAL A 404 0.72 -18.85 21.29
N ASP A 405 -0.04 -18.51 22.33
CA ASP A 405 -0.78 -17.25 22.46
C ASP A 405 0.03 -16.13 23.12
N ASN A 406 1.20 -16.44 23.70
CA ASN A 406 2.12 -15.42 24.17
C ASN A 406 2.70 -14.61 23.01
N ILE A 407 3.04 -13.35 23.29
CA ILE A 407 3.72 -12.47 22.33
C ILE A 407 5.13 -13.01 22.12
N ALA A 408 5.51 -13.20 20.85
CA ALA A 408 6.87 -13.58 20.45
C ALA A 408 7.73 -12.33 20.29
N TYR A 409 7.23 -11.36 19.51
CA TYR A 409 7.97 -10.14 19.23
C TYR A 409 7.08 -8.90 19.12
N ILE A 410 7.72 -7.74 19.25
CA ILE A 410 7.12 -6.43 19.04
C ILE A 410 7.96 -5.65 18.04
N ILE A 411 7.34 -5.20 16.96
CA ILE A 411 8.01 -4.31 15.99
C ILE A 411 7.32 -2.96 15.98
N PHE A 412 8.13 -1.90 16.05
CA PHE A 412 7.64 -0.54 15.99
C PHE A 412 7.45 -0.10 14.54
N THR A 413 6.23 0.35 14.24
CA THR A 413 5.89 1.03 13.00
C THR A 413 5.69 2.52 13.25
N SER A 414 5.75 3.30 12.18
CA SER A 414 5.39 4.71 12.22
C SER A 414 3.92 4.87 12.61
N GLY A 415 3.56 5.95 13.31
CA GLY A 415 2.19 6.12 13.81
C GLY A 415 1.49 7.41 13.37
N SER A 416 0.23 7.30 12.93
CA SER A 416 -0.63 8.43 12.52
C SER A 416 -0.86 9.49 13.59
N THR A 417 -0.73 9.14 14.88
CA THR A 417 -0.74 10.11 16.00
C THR A 417 0.62 10.79 16.21
N GLY A 418 1.56 10.61 15.30
CA GLY A 418 2.94 11.08 15.34
C GLY A 418 3.80 10.48 16.45
N THR A 419 3.42 9.31 16.95
CA THR A 419 4.18 8.49 17.92
C THR A 419 4.25 7.07 17.38
N SER A 420 5.42 6.44 17.40
CA SER A 420 5.58 5.07 16.92
C SER A 420 4.63 4.08 17.65
N LYS A 421 4.15 3.06 16.93
CA LYS A 421 3.19 2.07 17.43
C LYS A 421 3.87 0.71 17.48
N GLY A 422 3.87 0.05 18.64
CA GLY A 422 4.44 -1.30 18.78
C GLY A 422 3.42 -2.36 18.37
N VAL A 423 3.64 -3.05 17.26
CA VAL A 423 2.81 -4.15 16.77
C VAL A 423 3.18 -5.43 17.52
N GLN A 424 2.26 -6.01 18.29
CA GLN A 424 2.52 -7.23 19.08
C GLN A 424 2.12 -8.49 18.32
N ILE A 425 3.06 -9.39 18.07
CA ILE A 425 2.85 -10.63 17.30
C ILE A 425 3.02 -11.85 18.19
N ARG A 426 2.06 -12.78 18.15
CA ARG A 426 2.11 -14.03 18.93
C ARG A 426 2.96 -15.09 18.24
N HIS A 427 3.46 -16.06 18.99
CA HIS A 427 4.16 -17.22 18.39
C HIS A 427 3.31 -17.90 17.32
N ARG A 428 2.03 -18.17 17.59
CA ARG A 428 1.13 -18.82 16.61
C ARG A 428 1.03 -18.03 15.30
N ASN A 429 1.04 -16.69 15.38
CA ASN A 429 0.88 -15.85 14.20
C ASN A 429 2.07 -16.06 13.24
N LEU A 430 3.30 -15.95 13.77
CA LEU A 430 4.52 -16.14 12.97
C LEU A 430 4.64 -17.58 12.47
N LEU A 431 4.41 -18.57 13.32
CA LEU A 431 4.51 -19.98 12.94
C LEU A 431 3.52 -20.34 11.81
N THR A 432 2.29 -19.83 11.87
CA THR A 432 1.32 -20.05 10.78
C THR A 432 1.69 -19.27 9.51
N CYS A 433 2.21 -18.05 9.62
CA CYS A 433 2.71 -17.31 8.46
C CYS A 433 3.83 -18.09 7.75
N ILE A 434 4.86 -18.54 8.48
CA ILE A 434 5.98 -19.30 7.91
C ILE A 434 5.53 -20.65 7.32
N ASP A 435 4.65 -21.40 8.01
CA ASP A 435 4.07 -22.63 7.46
C ASP A 435 3.34 -22.37 6.13
N SER A 436 2.63 -21.24 6.03
CA SER A 436 1.92 -20.85 4.81
C SER A 436 2.86 -20.55 3.65
N LEU A 437 3.95 -19.82 3.89
CA LEU A 437 4.98 -19.52 2.89
C LEU A 437 5.74 -20.78 2.44
N VAL A 438 6.02 -21.70 3.37
CA VAL A 438 6.65 -23.00 3.06
C VAL A 438 5.73 -23.87 2.20
N ARG A 439 4.41 -23.88 2.45
CA ARG A 439 3.43 -24.64 1.63
C ARG A 439 3.33 -24.11 0.20
N LEU A 440 3.48 -22.81 0.03
CA LEU A 440 3.60 -22.17 -1.28
C LEU A 440 4.98 -22.40 -1.92
N ASN A 441 5.88 -23.10 -1.23
CA ASN A 441 7.21 -23.47 -1.70
C ASN A 441 8.13 -22.26 -1.94
N LEU A 442 7.90 -21.13 -1.25
CA LEU A 442 8.76 -19.94 -1.34
C LEU A 442 10.17 -20.25 -0.80
N PHE A 443 10.25 -20.99 0.31
CA PHE A 443 11.52 -21.45 0.87
C PHE A 443 11.32 -22.73 1.68
N THR A 444 12.41 -23.48 1.87
CA THR A 444 12.43 -24.81 2.47
C THR A 444 13.70 -25.00 3.32
N ASN A 445 13.77 -26.11 4.04
CA ASN A 445 14.96 -26.46 4.83
C ASN A 445 16.22 -26.74 3.98
N ARG A 446 16.11 -26.78 2.65
CA ARG A 446 17.26 -26.93 1.73
C ARG A 446 17.80 -25.61 1.22
N ASP A 447 17.06 -24.53 1.42
CA ASP A 447 17.43 -23.23 0.88
C ASP A 447 18.53 -22.56 1.72
N THR A 448 19.33 -21.77 1.01
CA THR A 448 20.29 -20.83 1.59
C THR A 448 19.69 -19.44 1.47
N MET A 449 19.26 -18.88 2.59
CA MET A 449 18.58 -17.59 2.68
C MET A 449 19.59 -16.49 2.99
N ILE A 450 19.46 -15.34 2.35
CA ILE A 450 20.26 -14.15 2.66
C ILE A 450 19.53 -13.29 3.69
N GLN A 451 20.22 -12.88 4.76
CA GLN A 451 19.70 -11.92 5.73
C GLN A 451 20.20 -10.52 5.36
N MET A 452 19.31 -9.66 4.88
CA MET A 452 19.64 -8.30 4.49
C MET A 452 18.68 -7.24 5.04
N ALA A 453 17.46 -7.63 5.44
CA ALA A 453 16.50 -6.71 6.03
C ALA A 453 17.08 -6.03 7.28
N SER A 454 16.63 -4.80 7.52
CA SER A 454 16.93 -4.09 8.76
C SER A 454 16.03 -4.61 9.87
N CYS A 455 16.53 -4.66 11.10
CA CYS A 455 15.76 -5.08 12.28
C CYS A 455 14.54 -4.18 12.57
N SER A 456 14.46 -3.00 11.97
CA SER A 456 13.27 -2.14 12.01
C SER A 456 12.09 -2.68 11.20
N TYR A 457 12.27 -3.75 10.43
CA TYR A 457 11.23 -4.39 9.63
C TYR A 457 11.01 -5.84 10.08
N ASP A 458 9.76 -6.26 10.01
CA ASP A 458 9.28 -7.61 10.31
C ASP A 458 9.78 -8.66 9.33
N VAL A 459 10.11 -8.25 8.10
CA VAL A 459 10.85 -9.10 7.14
C VAL A 459 12.12 -9.70 7.76
N HIS A 460 12.84 -8.98 8.64
CA HIS A 460 14.04 -9.56 9.26
C HIS A 460 13.70 -10.74 10.19
N VAL A 461 12.50 -10.76 10.78
CA VAL A 461 12.03 -11.88 11.61
C VAL A 461 11.78 -13.09 10.72
N GLN A 462 11.22 -12.91 9.52
CA GLN A 462 11.09 -13.99 8.54
C GLN A 462 12.45 -14.52 8.05
N GLU A 463 13.37 -13.63 7.68
CA GLU A 463 14.72 -14.02 7.22
C GLU A 463 15.47 -14.84 8.28
N ILE A 464 15.33 -14.48 9.57
CA ILE A 464 16.07 -15.09 10.67
C ILE A 464 15.27 -16.23 11.32
N ILE A 465 14.18 -15.92 12.01
CA ILE A 465 13.40 -16.91 12.76
C ILE A 465 12.77 -17.90 11.78
N GLY A 466 12.17 -17.40 10.68
CA GLY A 466 11.55 -18.24 9.67
C GLY A 466 12.52 -19.28 9.08
N GLY A 467 13.77 -18.90 8.84
CA GLY A 467 14.81 -19.83 8.38
C GLY A 467 15.20 -20.88 9.43
N PHE A 468 15.36 -20.48 10.70
CA PHE A 468 15.77 -21.40 11.75
C PHE A 468 14.70 -22.41 12.15
N ILE A 469 13.42 -22.02 12.18
CA ILE A 469 12.33 -22.95 12.55
C ILE A 469 12.05 -24.00 11.48
N ILE A 470 12.50 -23.77 10.24
CA ILE A 470 12.41 -24.76 9.16
C ILE A 470 13.69 -25.56 8.97
N GLY A 471 14.84 -25.08 9.48
CA GLY A 471 16.12 -25.74 9.33
C GLY A 471 16.94 -25.30 8.10
N SER A 472 16.72 -24.08 7.56
CA SER A 472 17.48 -23.53 6.41
C SER A 472 18.89 -23.07 6.82
N THR A 473 19.70 -22.58 5.88
CA THR A 473 20.99 -21.93 6.17
C THR A 473 20.85 -20.43 5.93
N ILE A 474 21.31 -19.60 6.86
CA ILE A 474 21.23 -18.14 6.77
C ILE A 474 22.62 -17.54 6.50
N ILE A 475 22.75 -16.80 5.41
CA ILE A 475 23.95 -16.02 5.08
C ILE A 475 23.68 -14.57 5.45
N MET A 476 24.31 -14.11 6.51
CA MET A 476 24.17 -12.73 6.98
C MET A 476 25.09 -11.80 6.21
N LEU A 477 24.55 -10.66 5.81
CA LEU A 477 25.38 -9.57 5.33
C LEU A 477 25.98 -8.80 6.51
N ARG A 478 27.25 -8.40 6.36
CA ARG A 478 27.89 -7.44 7.27
C ARG A 478 27.05 -6.17 7.46
N PRO A 479 27.23 -5.41 8.56
CA PRO A 479 26.56 -4.12 8.73
C PRO A 479 26.73 -3.24 7.49
N GLN A 480 25.62 -2.70 6.97
CA GLN A 480 25.57 -1.94 5.70
C GLN A 480 25.98 -2.72 4.44
N GLY A 481 26.24 -4.03 4.51
CA GLY A 481 26.57 -4.85 3.33
C GLY A 481 25.44 -4.90 2.30
N ASN A 482 24.19 -4.71 2.71
CA ASN A 482 23.03 -4.67 1.82
C ASN A 482 23.00 -3.46 0.88
N ILE A 483 23.83 -2.44 1.08
CA ILE A 483 23.96 -1.30 0.15
C ILE A 483 25.25 -1.37 -0.69
N ASP A 484 26.06 -2.41 -0.48
CA ASP A 484 27.26 -2.74 -1.27
C ASP A 484 26.88 -3.84 -2.28
N LEU A 485 26.44 -3.43 -3.47
CA LEU A 485 25.85 -4.35 -4.45
C LEU A 485 26.87 -5.33 -5.03
N ASP A 486 28.15 -4.98 -5.05
CA ASP A 486 29.23 -5.89 -5.45
C ASP A 486 29.39 -7.03 -4.43
N TYR A 487 29.45 -6.67 -3.14
CA TYR A 487 29.48 -7.64 -2.05
C TYR A 487 28.25 -8.53 -2.04
N VAL A 488 27.04 -7.98 -2.22
CA VAL A 488 25.79 -8.77 -2.28
C VAL A 488 25.83 -9.76 -3.43
N THR A 489 26.19 -9.30 -4.63
CA THR A 489 26.23 -10.16 -5.83
C THR A 489 27.27 -11.27 -5.71
N LYS A 490 28.46 -10.95 -5.16
CA LYS A 490 29.49 -11.95 -4.84
C LYS A 490 29.00 -12.95 -3.81
N THR A 491 28.34 -12.48 -2.75
CA THR A 491 27.78 -13.34 -1.69
C THR A 491 26.74 -14.30 -2.25
N ILE A 492 25.80 -13.81 -3.07
CA ILE A 492 24.78 -14.66 -3.72
C ILE A 492 25.44 -15.79 -4.51
N ASN A 493 26.40 -15.46 -5.36
CA ASN A 493 27.05 -16.44 -6.23
C ASN A 493 28.01 -17.38 -5.48
N GLN A 494 28.80 -16.87 -4.54
CA GLN A 494 29.80 -17.68 -3.82
C GLN A 494 29.17 -18.59 -2.77
N LYS A 495 28.17 -18.10 -2.03
CA LYS A 495 27.49 -18.85 -0.98
C LYS A 495 26.27 -19.63 -1.48
N GLN A 496 26.01 -19.58 -2.80
CA GLN A 496 24.90 -20.27 -3.45
C GLN A 496 23.55 -19.93 -2.80
N VAL A 497 23.30 -18.62 -2.59
CA VAL A 497 22.02 -18.13 -2.05
C VAL A 497 20.91 -18.52 -3.01
N SER A 498 19.87 -19.18 -2.49
CA SER A 498 18.73 -19.66 -3.27
C SER A 498 17.44 -18.87 -3.02
N TYR A 499 17.38 -18.12 -1.92
CA TYR A 499 16.23 -17.29 -1.56
C TYR A 499 16.66 -15.86 -1.26
N LEU A 500 16.00 -14.90 -1.90
CA LEU A 500 16.20 -13.47 -1.73
C LEU A 500 14.84 -12.79 -1.54
N GLN A 501 14.70 -11.98 -0.48
CA GLN A 501 13.57 -11.09 -0.30
C GLN A 501 14.04 -9.64 -0.35
N CYS A 502 13.36 -8.80 -1.14
CA CYS A 502 13.72 -7.39 -1.28
C CYS A 502 12.55 -6.53 -1.74
N VAL A 503 12.75 -5.22 -1.81
CA VAL A 503 11.74 -4.27 -2.28
C VAL A 503 11.98 -3.89 -3.74
N PRO A 504 10.95 -3.52 -4.53
CA PRO A 504 11.11 -3.11 -5.93
C PRO A 504 12.19 -2.04 -6.14
N THR A 505 12.26 -1.05 -5.25
CA THR A 505 13.31 -0.02 -5.29
C THR A 505 14.72 -0.62 -5.26
N TYR A 506 14.95 -1.66 -4.45
CA TYR A 506 16.25 -2.33 -4.35
C TYR A 506 16.59 -3.10 -5.64
N VAL A 507 15.60 -3.82 -6.20
CA VAL A 507 15.74 -4.53 -7.48
C VAL A 507 16.19 -3.58 -8.58
N ASN A 508 15.61 -2.38 -8.65
CA ASN A 508 15.97 -1.39 -9.67
C ASN A 508 17.46 -0.99 -9.59
N ILE A 509 17.99 -0.77 -8.38
CA ILE A 509 19.43 -0.43 -8.20
C ILE A 509 20.31 -1.61 -8.56
N LEU A 510 19.92 -2.80 -8.10
CA LEU A 510 20.65 -4.02 -8.38
C LEU A 510 20.76 -4.24 -9.89
N LEU A 511 19.68 -4.07 -10.65
CA LEU A 511 19.70 -4.22 -12.12
C LEU A 511 20.62 -3.19 -12.80
N LYS A 512 20.58 -1.92 -12.39
CA LYS A 512 21.51 -0.89 -12.90
C LYS A 512 22.97 -1.26 -12.62
N PHE A 513 23.25 -1.80 -11.44
CA PHE A 513 24.59 -2.26 -11.06
C PHE A 513 25.03 -3.48 -11.88
N LEU A 514 24.17 -4.49 -12.03
CA LEU A 514 24.47 -5.69 -12.83
C LEU A 514 24.76 -5.35 -14.29
N GLN A 515 23.99 -4.41 -14.86
CA GLN A 515 24.20 -3.92 -16.22
C GLN A 515 25.55 -3.21 -16.37
N SER A 516 25.91 -2.31 -15.45
CA SER A 516 27.16 -1.54 -15.55
C SER A 516 28.41 -2.40 -15.38
N ARG A 517 28.33 -3.48 -14.59
CA ARG A 517 29.45 -4.40 -14.34
C ARG A 517 29.48 -5.59 -15.31
N SER A 518 28.53 -5.69 -16.24
CA SER A 518 28.41 -6.83 -17.16
C SER A 518 28.40 -8.19 -16.44
N ILE A 519 27.77 -8.23 -15.27
CA ILE A 519 27.66 -9.46 -14.47
C ILE A 519 26.61 -10.35 -15.12
N ALA A 520 27.01 -11.58 -15.44
CA ALA A 520 26.24 -12.42 -16.34
C ALA A 520 24.88 -12.85 -15.77
N ASN A 521 24.80 -13.41 -14.54
CA ASN A 521 23.55 -13.92 -13.95
C ASN A 521 23.64 -14.09 -12.41
N LEU A 522 22.48 -14.12 -11.74
CA LEU A 522 22.29 -14.53 -10.34
C LEU A 522 21.83 -16.00 -10.28
N SER A 523 22.68 -16.91 -10.75
CA SER A 523 22.28 -18.27 -11.16
C SER A 523 21.88 -19.23 -10.04
N SER A 524 22.19 -18.91 -8.77
CA SER A 524 21.82 -19.76 -7.63
C SER A 524 20.41 -19.51 -7.11
N LEU A 525 19.79 -18.39 -7.47
CA LEU A 525 18.47 -17.99 -6.97
C LEU A 525 17.38 -18.92 -7.52
N ARG A 526 16.55 -19.43 -6.61
CA ARG A 526 15.37 -20.25 -6.87
C ARG A 526 14.08 -19.46 -6.66
N ASN A 527 14.03 -18.62 -5.64
CA ASN A 527 12.90 -17.73 -5.38
C ASN A 527 13.39 -16.33 -5.06
N VAL A 528 12.71 -15.34 -5.64
CA VAL A 528 12.89 -13.92 -5.34
C VAL A 528 11.55 -13.35 -4.92
N ASP A 529 11.47 -12.95 -3.66
CA ASP A 529 10.28 -12.34 -3.09
C ASP A 529 10.43 -10.82 -3.16
N ILE A 530 9.43 -10.18 -3.74
CA ILE A 530 9.38 -8.73 -3.91
C ILE A 530 8.15 -8.23 -3.16
N GLY A 531 8.39 -7.41 -2.14
CA GLY A 531 7.33 -6.92 -1.26
C GLY A 531 7.58 -5.52 -0.74
N GLY A 532 6.63 -4.99 0.03
CA GLY A 532 6.74 -3.67 0.65
C GLY A 532 6.40 -2.47 -0.24
N GLU A 533 6.46 -2.59 -1.57
CA GLU A 533 6.03 -1.56 -2.54
C GLU A 533 5.32 -2.17 -3.74
N ALA A 534 4.57 -1.35 -4.49
CA ALA A 534 4.03 -1.77 -5.78
C ALA A 534 5.18 -1.93 -6.80
N SER A 535 5.18 -3.03 -7.54
CA SER A 535 6.16 -3.31 -8.60
C SER A 535 5.58 -3.09 -9.99
N THR A 536 6.44 -2.84 -10.97
CA THR A 536 6.04 -2.66 -12.37
C THR A 536 6.43 -3.87 -13.20
N VAL A 537 5.63 -4.18 -14.23
CA VAL A 537 5.92 -5.30 -15.14
C VAL A 537 7.27 -5.13 -15.83
N GLN A 538 7.62 -3.90 -16.23
CA GLN A 538 8.90 -3.61 -16.87
C GLN A 538 10.11 -3.90 -15.94
N LEU A 539 9.97 -3.67 -14.63
CA LEU A 539 11.01 -3.98 -13.66
C LEU A 539 11.20 -5.49 -13.55
N ILE A 540 10.11 -6.25 -13.48
CA ILE A 540 10.16 -7.71 -13.35
C ILE A 540 10.68 -8.38 -14.62
N ASP A 541 10.25 -7.95 -15.80
CA ASP A 541 10.75 -8.48 -17.07
C ASP A 541 12.27 -8.31 -17.19
N LYS A 542 12.80 -7.14 -16.75
CA LYS A 542 14.24 -6.91 -16.67
C LYS A 542 14.92 -7.79 -15.62
N LEU A 543 14.29 -7.98 -14.45
CA LEU A 543 14.84 -8.89 -13.44
C LEU A 543 14.99 -10.31 -13.98
N TYR A 544 13.99 -10.79 -14.72
CA TYR A 544 13.99 -12.12 -15.32
C TYR A 544 15.10 -12.36 -16.34
N THR A 545 15.76 -11.31 -16.88
CA THR A 545 16.92 -11.49 -17.77
C THR A 545 18.20 -11.88 -17.02
N TYR A 546 18.24 -11.70 -15.69
CA TYR A 546 19.39 -12.04 -14.84
C TYR A 546 19.14 -13.26 -13.94
N LEU A 547 17.91 -13.77 -13.90
CA LEU A 547 17.49 -14.93 -13.10
C LEU A 547 17.44 -16.22 -13.93
N PRO A 548 17.77 -17.38 -13.33
CA PRO A 548 17.68 -18.66 -14.03
C PRO A 548 16.22 -19.00 -14.38
N GLN A 549 16.04 -19.88 -15.38
CA GLN A 549 14.71 -20.17 -15.96
C GLN A 549 13.72 -20.75 -14.95
N ASP A 550 14.22 -21.50 -13.98
CA ASP A 550 13.49 -22.16 -12.89
C ASP A 550 13.36 -21.30 -11.62
N CYS A 551 13.83 -20.05 -11.65
CA CYS A 551 13.58 -19.09 -10.57
C CYS A 551 12.17 -18.52 -10.68
N PHE A 552 11.44 -18.51 -9.56
CA PHE A 552 10.15 -17.83 -9.44
C PHE A 552 10.32 -16.46 -8.79
N VAL A 553 9.60 -15.47 -9.30
CA VAL A 553 9.47 -14.16 -8.67
C VAL A 553 8.08 -14.06 -8.05
N TRP A 554 8.03 -13.78 -6.75
CA TRP A 554 6.79 -13.60 -6.00
C TRP A 554 6.56 -12.12 -5.71
N ASN A 555 5.34 -11.64 -5.95
CA ASN A 555 4.86 -10.40 -5.35
C ASN A 555 4.15 -10.75 -4.04
N ILE A 556 4.72 -10.32 -2.93
CA ILE A 556 4.20 -10.58 -1.59
C ILE A 556 3.72 -9.27 -0.96
N TYR A 557 2.63 -9.35 -0.21
CA TYR A 557 2.04 -8.20 0.45
C TYR A 557 1.57 -8.60 1.85
N GLY A 558 1.96 -7.78 2.82
CA GLY A 558 1.39 -7.78 4.16
C GLY A 558 1.84 -6.54 4.94
N PRO A 559 0.95 -5.92 5.72
CA PRO A 559 1.36 -5.02 6.79
C PRO A 559 1.86 -5.79 8.02
N ALA A 560 2.63 -5.13 8.89
CA ALA A 560 3.14 -5.75 10.11
C ALA A 560 2.03 -6.30 11.03
N GLU A 561 0.85 -5.65 11.04
CA GLU A 561 -0.31 -6.09 11.82
C GLU A 561 -0.94 -7.41 11.34
N THR A 562 -0.54 -7.92 10.18
CA THR A 562 -0.94 -9.23 9.64
C THR A 562 0.20 -10.24 9.65
N THR A 563 1.29 -9.95 10.35
CA THR A 563 2.48 -10.80 10.48
C THR A 563 3.21 -11.02 9.16
N VAL A 564 4.11 -10.10 8.82
CA VAL A 564 4.99 -10.13 7.64
C VAL A 564 4.22 -10.08 6.31
N ASP A 565 3.66 -11.20 5.87
CA ASP A 565 2.97 -11.33 4.59
C ASP A 565 1.57 -11.96 4.80
N CYS A 566 0.59 -11.51 4.02
CA CYS A 566 -0.79 -12.02 4.07
C CYS A 566 -1.38 -12.42 2.71
N THR A 567 -0.79 -11.94 1.61
CA THR A 567 -1.14 -12.36 0.24
C THR A 567 0.12 -12.62 -0.59
N GLY A 568 -0.02 -13.44 -1.64
CA GLY A 568 1.09 -13.74 -2.55
C GLY A 568 0.63 -14.01 -3.98
N TYR A 569 1.42 -13.54 -4.94
CA TYR A 569 1.22 -13.77 -6.38
C TYR A 569 2.51 -14.21 -7.06
N VAL A 570 2.47 -15.32 -7.80
CA VAL A 570 3.60 -15.73 -8.65
C VAL A 570 3.59 -14.92 -9.93
N ILE A 571 4.60 -14.09 -10.13
CA ILE A 571 4.73 -13.22 -11.30
C ILE A 571 5.30 -14.05 -12.45
N GLY A 572 4.50 -14.37 -13.47
CA GLY A 572 4.98 -15.10 -14.65
C GLY A 572 6.04 -14.34 -15.47
N ARG A 573 6.77 -15.03 -16.35
CA ARG A 573 7.62 -14.41 -17.37
C ARG A 573 6.76 -13.87 -18.52
N ASN A 574 7.09 -12.69 -19.07
CA ASN A 574 6.38 -12.07 -20.21
C ASN A 574 4.88 -11.80 -19.93
N LEU A 575 4.57 -11.18 -18.80
CA LEU A 575 3.17 -10.88 -18.45
C LEU A 575 2.56 -9.85 -19.39
N ASN A 576 1.39 -10.16 -19.92
CA ASN A 576 0.57 -9.20 -20.66
C ASN A 576 -0.43 -8.52 -19.72
N MET A 577 0.09 -7.85 -18.69
CA MET A 577 -0.69 -7.16 -17.66
C MET A 577 -0.16 -5.75 -17.45
N ILE A 578 -1.04 -4.82 -17.04
CA ILE A 578 -0.64 -3.43 -16.78
C ILE A 578 -0.08 -3.29 -15.36
N ASN A 579 -0.76 -3.90 -14.38
CA ASN A 579 -0.39 -3.86 -12.97
C ASN A 579 -0.23 -5.27 -12.42
N ILE A 580 0.69 -5.44 -11.46
CA ILE A 580 0.95 -6.71 -10.78
C ILE A 580 0.00 -6.79 -9.56
N PRO A 581 -0.85 -7.82 -9.45
CA PRO A 581 -1.77 -7.97 -8.33
C PRO A 581 -1.01 -8.38 -7.07
N ILE A 582 -1.59 -8.08 -5.90
CA ILE A 582 -1.06 -8.53 -4.61
C ILE A 582 -1.34 -10.03 -4.35
N GLY A 583 -2.16 -10.64 -5.20
CA GLY A 583 -2.40 -12.09 -5.22
C GLY A 583 -3.49 -12.56 -4.29
N ASP A 584 -3.44 -13.87 -4.02
CA ASP A 584 -4.42 -14.56 -3.19
C ASP A 584 -3.99 -14.53 -1.72
N PRO A 585 -4.93 -14.62 -0.75
CA PRO A 585 -4.58 -14.73 0.65
C PRO A 585 -3.76 -16.01 0.90
N LEU A 586 -2.76 -15.90 1.78
CA LEU A 586 -1.98 -17.05 2.20
C LEU A 586 -2.87 -18.11 2.89
N PRO A 587 -2.45 -19.38 2.94
CA PRO A 587 -3.13 -20.40 3.74
C PRO A 587 -3.50 -19.91 5.15
N ASN A 588 -4.76 -20.14 5.58
CA ASN A 588 -5.31 -19.66 6.86
C ASN A 588 -5.45 -18.13 7.02
N TYR A 589 -5.28 -17.35 5.95
CA TYR A 589 -5.63 -15.92 5.89
C TYR A 589 -6.93 -15.71 5.13
N ARG A 590 -7.61 -14.61 5.44
CA ARG A 590 -8.82 -14.18 4.74
C ARG A 590 -8.69 -12.73 4.34
N CYS A 591 -9.11 -12.39 3.13
CA CYS A 591 -9.16 -11.02 2.65
C CYS A 591 -10.60 -10.64 2.32
N MET A 592 -11.01 -9.49 2.84
CA MET A 592 -12.29 -8.85 2.52
C MET A 592 -12.01 -7.44 2.00
N ILE A 593 -12.61 -7.09 0.87
CA ILE A 593 -12.60 -5.71 0.37
C ILE A 593 -13.86 -5.07 0.88
N MET A 594 -13.73 -4.06 1.74
CA MET A 594 -14.85 -3.45 2.41
C MET A 594 -15.08 -2.00 1.97
N ASN A 595 -16.34 -1.60 1.89
CA ASN A 595 -16.69 -0.20 1.79
C ASN A 595 -16.65 0.49 3.17
N GLN A 596 -16.94 1.79 3.20
CA GLN A 596 -16.96 2.59 4.44
C GLN A 596 -17.98 2.12 5.49
N TYR A 597 -18.94 1.27 5.12
CA TYR A 597 -19.97 0.68 5.99
C TYR A 597 -19.63 -0.74 6.46
N LEU A 598 -18.37 -1.19 6.26
CA LEU A 598 -17.90 -2.54 6.60
C LEU A 598 -18.63 -3.66 5.87
N GLN A 599 -19.03 -3.40 4.62
CA GLN A 599 -19.64 -4.41 3.76
C GLN A 599 -18.76 -4.74 2.58
N SER A 600 -18.86 -5.98 2.07
CA SER A 600 -18.15 -6.41 0.87
C SER A 600 -18.40 -5.45 -0.30
N SER A 601 -17.31 -4.93 -0.87
CA SER A 601 -17.33 -4.14 -2.09
C SER A 601 -17.66 -5.04 -3.29
N VAL A 602 -18.35 -4.49 -4.28
CA VAL A 602 -18.71 -5.24 -5.49
C VAL A 602 -17.46 -5.45 -6.35
N VAL A 603 -17.42 -6.53 -7.13
CA VAL A 603 -16.30 -6.77 -8.05
C VAL A 603 -16.10 -5.58 -8.98
N SER A 604 -14.84 -5.25 -9.25
CA SER A 604 -14.38 -4.07 -9.99
C SER A 604 -14.64 -2.71 -9.31
N GLN A 605 -15.12 -2.68 -8.06
CA GLN A 605 -15.15 -1.47 -7.23
C GLN A 605 -13.97 -1.45 -6.26
N GLU A 606 -13.51 -0.24 -5.95
CA GLU A 606 -12.50 -0.01 -4.95
C GLU A 606 -13.09 -0.12 -3.54
N GLY A 607 -12.36 -0.72 -2.61
CA GLY A 607 -12.67 -0.68 -1.19
C GLY A 607 -11.41 -0.86 -0.34
N GLU A 608 -11.56 -0.69 0.97
CA GLU A 608 -10.50 -0.92 1.94
C GLU A 608 -10.26 -2.43 2.14
N LEU A 609 -9.02 -2.88 1.97
CA LEU A 609 -8.63 -4.25 2.28
C LEU A 609 -8.66 -4.47 3.80
N SER A 610 -9.27 -5.57 4.21
CA SER A 610 -9.24 -6.05 5.58
C SER A 610 -8.85 -7.51 5.62
N VAL A 611 -7.96 -7.84 6.55
CA VAL A 611 -7.29 -9.14 6.61
C VAL A 611 -7.64 -9.83 7.91
N GLY A 612 -8.22 -11.02 7.80
CA GLY A 612 -8.57 -11.89 8.91
C GLY A 612 -7.71 -13.16 8.94
N GLY A 613 -7.92 -13.98 9.96
CA GLY A 613 -7.28 -15.29 10.10
C GLY A 613 -6.00 -15.26 10.94
N ALA A 614 -5.13 -16.24 10.70
CA ALA A 614 -4.07 -16.58 11.64
C ALA A 614 -2.95 -15.53 11.76
N GLY A 615 -2.79 -14.63 10.79
CA GLY A 615 -1.77 -13.59 10.82
C GLY A 615 -2.13 -12.35 11.63
N VAL A 616 -3.39 -12.19 12.05
CA VAL A 616 -3.84 -10.99 12.76
C VAL A 616 -3.11 -10.86 14.10
N PHE A 617 -2.46 -9.71 14.29
CA PHE A 617 -1.70 -9.35 15.48
C PHE A 617 -2.51 -9.39 16.78
N ALA A 618 -1.82 -9.26 17.93
CA ALA A 618 -2.46 -9.16 19.23
C ALA A 618 -3.04 -7.78 19.55
N GLY A 619 -2.56 -6.75 18.85
CA GLY A 619 -2.89 -5.35 19.09
C GLY A 619 -1.64 -4.48 19.24
N TYR A 620 -1.86 -3.18 19.39
CA TYR A 620 -0.78 -2.22 19.60
C TYR A 620 -0.39 -2.13 21.09
N LEU A 621 0.90 -2.16 21.38
CA LEU A 621 1.46 -2.09 22.74
C LEU A 621 0.97 -0.84 23.48
N GLY A 622 0.24 -1.04 24.57
CA GLY A 622 -0.28 0.03 25.43
C GLY A 622 -1.29 0.96 24.76
N ARG A 623 -1.89 0.57 23.63
CA ARG A 623 -2.76 1.42 22.80
C ARG A 623 -4.06 0.73 22.40
N ASP A 624 -4.83 0.34 23.41
CA ASP A 624 -6.16 -0.28 23.24
C ASP A 624 -7.12 0.59 22.40
N ASP A 625 -6.97 1.91 22.48
CA ASP A 625 -7.72 2.89 21.69
C ASP A 625 -7.46 2.77 20.18
N LEU A 626 -6.22 2.43 19.79
CA LEU A 626 -5.87 2.17 18.39
C LEU A 626 -6.22 0.74 17.99
N THR A 627 -6.01 -0.23 18.88
CA THR A 627 -6.35 -1.63 18.64
C THR A 627 -7.83 -1.79 18.34
N ALA A 628 -8.71 -1.18 19.14
CA ALA A 628 -10.16 -1.24 18.95
C ALA A 628 -10.65 -0.55 17.65
N LYS A 629 -9.88 0.38 17.09
CA LYS A 629 -10.19 1.03 15.80
C LYS A 629 -9.68 0.24 14.61
N ALA A 630 -8.56 -0.46 14.79
CA ALA A 630 -7.89 -1.22 13.75
C ALA A 630 -8.50 -2.61 13.54
N LEU A 631 -9.02 -3.22 14.61
CA LEU A 631 -9.68 -4.52 14.56
C LEU A 631 -11.20 -4.37 14.47
N VAL A 632 -11.81 -5.10 13.55
CA VAL A 632 -13.26 -5.22 13.41
C VAL A 632 -13.66 -6.68 13.47
N GLU A 633 -14.79 -6.96 14.12
CA GLU A 633 -15.34 -8.31 14.19
C GLU A 633 -16.35 -8.51 13.06
N ILE A 634 -16.17 -9.56 12.28
CA ILE A 634 -17.03 -9.95 11.15
C ILE A 634 -17.29 -11.45 11.28
N ASP A 635 -18.57 -11.83 11.40
CA ASP A 635 -19.01 -13.22 11.57
C ASP A 635 -18.29 -13.98 12.71
N GLY A 636 -17.93 -13.27 13.79
CA GLY A 636 -17.22 -13.83 14.95
C GLY A 636 -15.70 -13.97 14.78
N GLU A 637 -15.13 -13.51 13.66
CA GLU A 637 -13.70 -13.46 13.41
C GLU A 637 -13.17 -12.02 13.42
N LEU A 638 -11.94 -11.82 13.92
CA LEU A 638 -11.30 -10.51 13.91
C LEU A 638 -10.58 -10.28 12.58
N PHE A 639 -10.86 -9.13 11.97
CA PHE A 639 -10.18 -8.60 10.79
C PHE A 639 -9.42 -7.33 11.14
N TYR A 640 -8.20 -7.21 10.65
CA TYR A 640 -7.43 -5.98 10.69
C TYR A 640 -7.75 -5.13 9.45
N ARG A 641 -8.14 -3.88 9.67
CA ARG A 641 -8.34 -2.87 8.62
C ARG A 641 -7.00 -2.28 8.20
N THR A 642 -6.58 -2.51 6.97
CA THR A 642 -5.21 -2.15 6.55
C THR A 642 -5.06 -0.67 6.18
N GLY A 643 -6.16 0.02 5.87
CA GLY A 643 -6.17 1.35 5.22
C GLY A 643 -5.68 1.35 3.77
N ASP A 644 -5.37 0.18 3.19
CA ASP A 644 -5.01 0.05 1.78
C ASP A 644 -6.26 -0.11 0.92
N LEU A 645 -6.35 0.64 -0.17
CA LEU A 645 -7.41 0.56 -1.15
C LEU A 645 -7.06 -0.52 -2.18
N VAL A 646 -8.01 -1.44 -2.41
CA VAL A 646 -7.86 -2.58 -3.30
C VAL A 646 -9.11 -2.71 -4.16
N ARG A 647 -8.92 -3.18 -5.39
CA ARG A 647 -10.00 -3.55 -6.30
C ARG A 647 -9.82 -5.01 -6.74
N MET A 648 -10.85 -5.83 -6.57
CA MET A 648 -10.87 -7.17 -7.17
C MET A 648 -11.34 -7.08 -8.62
N ASP A 649 -10.63 -7.71 -9.54
CA ASP A 649 -11.09 -7.81 -10.94
C ASP A 649 -12.03 -9.00 -11.16
N ASN A 650 -12.56 -9.12 -12.38
CA ASN A 650 -13.48 -10.20 -12.75
C ASN A 650 -12.84 -11.60 -12.74
N ASN A 651 -11.51 -11.69 -12.65
CA ASN A 651 -10.78 -12.96 -12.53
C ASN A 651 -10.49 -13.32 -11.06
N GLY A 652 -10.82 -12.44 -10.11
CA GLY A 652 -10.56 -12.64 -8.68
C GLY A 652 -9.23 -12.09 -8.20
N PHE A 653 -8.43 -11.46 -9.08
CA PHE A 653 -7.15 -10.90 -8.66
C PHE A 653 -7.35 -9.59 -7.90
N LEU A 654 -6.60 -9.45 -6.81
CA LEU A 654 -6.58 -8.27 -5.97
C LEU A 654 -5.55 -7.25 -6.50
N HIS A 655 -6.01 -6.06 -6.89
CA HIS A 655 -5.18 -4.98 -7.39
C HIS A 655 -5.09 -3.84 -6.37
N TYR A 656 -3.91 -3.59 -5.84
CA TYR A 656 -3.63 -2.44 -4.97
C TYR A 656 -3.81 -1.11 -5.72
N GLN A 657 -4.59 -0.19 -5.15
CA GLN A 657 -4.91 1.13 -5.71
C GLN A 657 -4.22 2.28 -4.97
N GLY A 658 -3.79 2.08 -3.73
CA GLY A 658 -3.19 3.12 -2.90
C GLY A 658 -3.61 3.02 -1.44
N ARG A 659 -3.56 4.14 -0.73
CA ARG A 659 -4.03 4.25 0.65
C ARG A 659 -5.20 5.20 0.77
N ASN A 660 -6.08 4.92 1.72
CA ASN A 660 -7.20 5.81 2.08
C ASN A 660 -6.78 6.92 3.07
N ASP A 661 -5.55 6.86 3.58
CA ASP A 661 -4.99 7.78 4.56
C ASP A 661 -3.74 8.52 4.01
N HIS A 662 -3.03 9.22 4.90
CA HIS A 662 -1.82 9.97 4.53
C HIS A 662 -0.53 9.16 4.68
N GLN A 663 -0.60 7.86 4.94
CA GLN A 663 0.59 7.04 4.96
C GLN A 663 1.12 6.86 3.54
N ILE A 664 2.45 6.80 3.43
CA ILE A 664 3.11 6.54 2.17
C ILE A 664 4.10 5.40 2.31
N LYS A 665 4.44 4.79 1.18
CA LYS A 665 5.60 3.92 1.03
C LYS A 665 6.69 4.69 0.30
N LEU A 666 7.85 4.80 0.94
CA LEU A 666 9.04 5.43 0.37
C LEU A 666 10.22 4.46 0.46
N ARG A 667 10.66 3.91 -0.67
CA ARG A 667 11.80 2.98 -0.78
C ARG A 667 11.66 1.74 0.11
N GLY A 668 10.44 1.20 0.18
CA GLY A 668 10.06 0.03 0.96
C GLY A 668 9.58 0.35 2.37
N GLN A 669 9.61 1.61 2.76
CA GLN A 669 9.44 2.01 4.16
C GLN A 669 8.09 2.69 4.35
N ARG A 670 7.32 2.20 5.31
CA ARG A 670 6.02 2.75 5.66
C ARG A 670 6.21 3.99 6.54
N ILE A 671 5.89 5.16 5.99
CA ILE A 671 6.07 6.45 6.66
C ILE A 671 4.70 7.08 6.90
N GLU A 672 4.45 7.40 8.16
CA GLU A 672 3.35 8.25 8.60
C GLU A 672 3.80 9.70 8.55
N LEU A 673 3.29 10.45 7.57
CA LEU A 673 3.65 11.86 7.38
C LEU A 673 3.38 12.70 8.64
N GLY A 674 2.34 12.32 9.41
CA GLY A 674 2.00 12.93 10.68
C GLY A 674 3.06 12.81 11.79
N GLU A 675 3.94 11.80 11.74
CA GLU A 675 5.08 11.66 12.69
C GLU A 675 6.13 12.74 12.43
N ILE A 676 6.39 13.03 11.15
CA ILE A 676 7.30 14.09 10.73
C ILE A 676 6.69 15.47 11.03
N GLU A 677 5.41 15.65 10.69
CA GLU A 677 4.67 16.90 10.98
C GLU A 677 4.69 17.21 12.47
N ARG A 678 4.42 16.21 13.34
CA ARG A 678 4.44 16.40 14.80
C ARG A 678 5.84 16.70 15.32
N CYS A 679 6.87 16.04 14.79
CA CYS A 679 8.26 16.35 15.15
C CYS A 679 8.58 17.83 14.87
N LEU A 680 8.21 18.33 13.69
CA LEU A 680 8.43 19.73 13.32
C LEU A 680 7.57 20.69 14.16
N LEU A 681 6.33 20.34 14.46
CA LEU A 681 5.44 21.16 15.31
C LEU A 681 5.93 21.30 16.76
N ASN A 682 6.90 20.51 17.23
CA ASN A 682 7.54 20.71 18.53
C ASN A 682 8.53 21.87 18.55
N ILE A 683 8.91 22.41 17.39
CA ILE A 683 9.74 23.62 17.28
C ILE A 683 8.84 24.84 17.49
N THR A 684 9.14 25.66 18.50
CA THR A 684 8.25 26.74 18.97
C THR A 684 7.93 27.82 17.92
N SER A 685 8.80 27.99 16.92
CA SER A 685 8.60 28.96 15.83
C SER A 685 7.65 28.46 14.74
N ILE A 686 7.26 27.17 14.74
CA ILE A 686 6.42 26.56 13.71
C ILE A 686 4.96 26.53 14.16
N SER A 687 4.08 27.17 13.38
CA SER A 687 2.65 27.29 13.71
C SER A 687 1.77 26.23 13.04
N ALA A 688 2.21 25.72 11.88
CA ALA A 688 1.55 24.65 11.14
C ALA A 688 2.57 23.96 10.23
N CYS A 689 2.37 22.67 9.96
CA CYS A 689 3.22 21.89 9.07
C CYS A 689 2.39 20.91 8.26
N VAL A 690 2.77 20.70 7.00
CA VAL A 690 2.29 19.59 6.17
C VAL A 690 3.50 18.94 5.52
N VAL A 691 3.57 17.62 5.56
CA VAL A 691 4.62 16.86 4.86
C VAL A 691 3.95 16.06 3.74
N MET A 692 4.62 15.95 2.60
CA MET A 692 4.14 15.16 1.47
C MET A 692 5.25 14.46 0.70
N LYS A 693 4.89 13.36 0.03
CA LYS A 693 5.73 12.70 -0.95
C LYS A 693 5.70 13.49 -2.25
N TRP A 694 6.86 13.71 -2.87
CA TRP A 694 6.96 14.35 -4.18
C TRP A 694 7.80 13.52 -5.15
N ASN A 695 7.37 13.46 -6.42
CA ASN A 695 7.99 12.67 -7.51
C ASN A 695 8.36 11.23 -7.12
N ASP A 696 7.57 10.61 -6.25
CA ASP A 696 7.80 9.27 -5.68
C ASP A 696 9.10 9.01 -4.91
N ASP A 697 10.00 9.99 -4.84
CA ASP A 697 11.35 9.82 -4.30
C ASP A 697 11.67 10.75 -3.12
N TYR A 698 10.90 11.82 -2.91
CA TYR A 698 11.26 12.88 -1.96
C TYR A 698 10.20 13.10 -0.89
N LEU A 699 10.66 13.42 0.32
CA LEU A 699 9.83 14.01 1.37
C LEU A 699 10.03 15.52 1.37
N VAL A 700 8.94 16.27 1.27
CA VAL A 700 8.92 17.74 1.30
C VAL A 700 8.07 18.19 2.48
N ALA A 701 8.66 19.01 3.35
CA ALA A 701 7.99 19.60 4.49
C ALA A 701 7.65 21.07 4.20
N TYR A 702 6.36 21.40 4.20
CA TYR A 702 5.85 22.75 4.11
C TYR A 702 5.57 23.26 5.52
N VAL A 703 6.22 24.35 5.90
CA VAL A 703 6.25 24.85 7.27
C VAL A 703 5.73 26.28 7.29
N GLN A 704 4.75 26.54 8.15
CA GLN A 704 4.25 27.88 8.38
C GLN A 704 4.99 28.54 9.56
N SER A 705 5.86 29.50 9.25
CA SER A 705 6.66 30.21 10.25
C SER A 705 7.15 31.57 9.73
N SER A 706 7.35 32.52 10.65
CA SER A 706 8.04 33.79 10.40
C SER A 706 9.55 33.73 10.68
N ASP A 707 9.98 32.81 11.55
CA ASP A 707 11.32 32.84 12.17
C ASP A 707 12.05 31.48 12.12
N ALA A 708 11.40 30.41 11.62
CA ALA A 708 12.06 29.13 11.44
C ALA A 708 13.14 29.19 10.37
N ASN A 709 14.20 28.42 10.55
CA ASN A 709 15.26 28.23 9.56
C ASN A 709 15.43 26.75 9.25
N GLU A 710 15.81 26.42 8.01
CA GLU A 710 15.95 25.04 7.55
C GLU A 710 17.00 24.21 8.31
N PRO A 711 18.19 24.76 8.65
CA PRO A 711 19.18 24.01 9.43
C PRO A 711 18.67 23.53 10.79
N GLU A 712 17.98 24.40 11.55
CA GLU A 712 17.39 24.05 12.85
C GLU A 712 16.32 22.97 12.71
N MET A 713 15.45 23.08 11.69
CA MET A 713 14.42 22.07 11.43
C MET A 713 15.02 20.70 11.10
N ARG A 714 16.09 20.68 10.30
CA ARG A 714 16.79 19.46 9.92
C ARG A 714 17.48 18.82 11.12
N GLU A 715 18.23 19.60 11.91
CA GLU A 715 18.90 19.12 13.14
C GLU A 715 17.89 18.57 14.15
N HIS A 716 16.73 19.23 14.30
CA HIS A 716 15.66 18.74 15.14
C HIS A 716 15.09 17.41 14.63
N CYS A 717 14.86 17.27 13.32
CA CYS A 717 14.43 16.00 12.72
C CYS A 717 15.48 14.89 12.94
N GLU A 718 16.77 15.17 12.68
CA GLU A 718 17.87 14.22 12.81
C GLU A 718 18.05 13.68 14.23
N SER A 719 17.71 14.49 15.24
CA SER A 719 17.80 14.09 16.65
C SER A 719 16.62 13.25 17.14
N HIS A 720 15.47 13.28 16.46
CA HIS A 720 14.22 12.65 16.92
C HIS A 720 13.68 11.56 16.00
N LEU A 721 13.96 11.64 14.70
CA LEU A 721 13.42 10.76 13.67
C LEU A 721 14.50 9.82 13.11
N PRO A 722 14.11 8.64 12.59
CA PRO A 722 14.99 7.82 11.76
C PRO A 722 15.49 8.57 10.52
N PRO A 723 16.69 8.26 10.00
CA PRO A 723 17.26 8.96 8.85
C PRO A 723 16.38 9.05 7.59
N HIS A 724 15.53 8.04 7.38
CA HIS A 724 14.67 7.96 6.20
C HIS A 724 13.38 8.78 6.30
N MET A 725 13.03 9.25 7.50
CA MET A 725 11.87 10.12 7.74
C MET A 725 12.23 11.60 7.68
N ILE A 726 13.51 11.95 7.56
CA ILE A 726 13.94 13.34 7.49
C ILE A 726 13.55 13.90 6.12
N PRO A 727 12.79 15.01 6.05
CA PRO A 727 12.49 15.67 4.79
C PRO A 727 13.75 16.04 4.01
N SER A 728 13.72 15.79 2.70
CA SER A 728 14.78 16.22 1.80
C SER A 728 14.74 17.75 1.64
N ILE A 729 13.54 18.33 1.59
CA ILE A 729 13.31 19.75 1.33
C ILE A 729 12.40 20.33 2.41
N PHE A 730 12.72 21.53 2.89
CA PHE A 730 11.87 22.33 3.77
C PHE A 730 11.49 23.62 3.06
N ILE A 731 10.19 23.89 2.93
CA ILE A 731 9.65 25.11 2.30
C ILE A 731 8.92 25.90 3.37
N ILE A 732 9.45 27.09 3.70
CA ILE A 732 8.87 27.99 4.68
C ILE A 732 7.88 28.93 3.99
N LEU A 733 6.66 29.00 4.50
CA LEU A 733 5.58 29.84 3.99
C LEU A 733 5.07 30.75 5.11
N GLU A 734 4.72 31.99 4.79
CA GLU A 734 4.03 32.87 5.74
C GLU A 734 2.66 32.29 6.14
N LYS A 735 1.97 31.64 5.18
CA LYS A 735 0.66 31.02 5.39
C LYS A 735 0.44 29.82 4.48
N LEU A 736 -0.08 28.72 5.02
CA LEU A 736 -0.50 27.58 4.22
C LEU A 736 -1.80 27.86 3.46
N PRO A 737 -1.92 27.45 2.19
CA PRO A 737 -3.15 27.61 1.42
C PRO A 737 -4.26 26.77 2.02
N LEU A 738 -5.47 27.32 2.11
CA LEU A 738 -6.65 26.65 2.64
C LEU A 738 -7.73 26.55 1.56
N ASN A 739 -8.47 25.44 1.53
CA ASN A 739 -9.64 25.28 0.67
C ASN A 739 -10.87 25.99 1.25
N ALA A 740 -11.99 25.98 0.51
CA ALA A 740 -13.25 26.62 0.92
C ALA A 740 -13.80 26.12 2.27
N ASN A 741 -13.39 24.93 2.73
CA ASN A 741 -13.77 24.33 4.01
C ASN A 741 -12.77 24.62 5.15
N GLY A 742 -11.76 25.47 4.91
CA GLY A 742 -10.75 25.83 5.91
C GLY A 742 -9.70 24.75 6.19
N LYS A 743 -9.62 23.69 5.38
CA LYS A 743 -8.55 22.66 5.45
C LYS A 743 -7.40 23.03 4.53
N ILE A 744 -6.18 22.56 4.83
CA ILE A 744 -5.00 22.81 3.97
C ILE A 744 -5.25 22.27 2.56
N ASP A 745 -5.10 23.12 1.55
CA ASP A 745 -5.23 22.74 0.15
C ASP A 745 -3.87 22.30 -0.41
N ARG A 746 -3.63 20.99 -0.35
CA ARG A 746 -2.38 20.38 -0.83
C ARG A 746 -2.13 20.59 -2.33
N LYS A 747 -3.18 20.81 -3.13
CA LYS A 747 -3.05 21.03 -4.59
C LYS A 747 -2.56 22.44 -4.92
N GLN A 748 -2.71 23.39 -3.98
CA GLN A 748 -2.24 24.77 -4.10
C GLN A 748 -0.90 25.01 -3.41
N LEU A 749 -0.29 23.98 -2.82
CA LEU A 749 1.06 24.11 -2.28
C LEU A 749 2.04 24.41 -3.42
N PRO A 750 3.01 25.32 -3.21
CA PRO A 750 3.99 25.63 -4.24
C PRO A 750 4.78 24.37 -4.57
N SER A 751 5.00 24.14 -5.87
CA SER A 751 5.86 23.05 -6.32
C SER A 751 7.25 23.24 -5.71
N PRO A 752 7.84 22.19 -5.10
CA PRO A 752 9.22 22.25 -4.65
C PRO A 752 10.09 22.47 -5.88
N ASP A 753 10.90 23.51 -5.81
CA ASP A 753 11.94 23.70 -6.79
C ASP A 753 13.09 22.76 -6.43
N PHE A 754 13.28 21.71 -7.25
CA PHE A 754 14.42 20.81 -7.14
C PHE A 754 15.66 21.40 -7.81
N SER A 755 15.57 22.60 -8.38
CA SER A 755 16.76 23.34 -8.76
C SER A 755 17.52 23.70 -7.49
N LEU A 756 18.80 23.40 -7.49
CA LEU A 756 19.69 23.57 -6.35
C LEU A 756 19.84 25.04 -5.93
N SER A 757 19.48 25.98 -6.80
CA SER A 757 19.51 27.42 -6.54
C SER A 757 18.59 27.87 -5.40
N THR A 758 17.53 27.11 -5.07
CA THR A 758 16.59 27.39 -3.97
C THR A 758 16.83 26.54 -2.72
N LEU A 759 17.64 25.47 -2.82
CA LEU A 759 18.02 24.57 -1.71
C LEU A 759 19.27 25.01 -0.94
N LEU A 760 19.90 26.10 -1.36
CA LEU A 760 21.13 26.60 -0.76
C LEU A 760 20.88 27.90 0.02
N PRO A 761 21.40 28.03 1.26
CA PRO A 761 21.78 29.34 1.78
C PRO A 761 22.74 30.00 0.80
N SER A 762 22.66 31.31 0.66
CA SER A 762 23.50 32.12 -0.23
C SER A 762 24.98 32.21 0.22
N ASP A 763 25.53 31.15 0.82
CA ASP A 763 26.95 31.01 1.09
C ASP A 763 27.63 30.39 -0.14
N LYS A 764 27.84 31.23 -1.16
CA LYS A 764 28.89 30.97 -2.14
C LYS A 764 30.23 31.06 -1.42
N SER A 765 30.72 29.92 -0.93
CA SER A 765 32.12 29.77 -0.55
C SER A 765 32.98 30.01 -1.80
N ASP A 766 33.56 31.22 -1.91
CA ASP A 766 34.38 31.75 -3.03
C ASP A 766 35.70 30.99 -3.30
N THR A 767 35.93 29.80 -2.73
CA THR A 767 37.14 29.02 -3.03
C THR A 767 36.92 28.11 -4.24
N PRO A 768 37.75 28.20 -5.31
CA PRO A 768 37.64 27.34 -6.48
C PRO A 768 37.90 25.87 -6.11
N LEU A 769 37.16 24.96 -6.76
CA LEU A 769 37.41 23.52 -6.70
C LEU A 769 38.82 23.24 -7.21
N ASN A 770 39.55 22.33 -6.56
CA ASN A 770 40.78 21.82 -7.13
C ASN A 770 40.48 20.81 -8.27
N PRO A 771 41.42 20.46 -9.16
CA PRO A 771 41.14 19.58 -10.31
C PRO A 771 40.57 18.20 -9.96
N PHE A 772 40.85 17.70 -8.75
CA PHE A 772 40.30 16.43 -8.27
C PHE A 772 38.86 16.62 -7.76
N GLU A 773 38.60 17.71 -7.05
CA GLU A 773 37.25 18.11 -6.64
C GLU A 773 36.36 18.43 -7.85
N GLU A 774 36.89 19.01 -8.94
CA GLU A 774 36.16 19.23 -10.20
C GLU A 774 35.67 17.90 -10.80
N HIS A 775 36.51 16.87 -10.79
CA HIS A 775 36.11 15.56 -11.33
C HIS A 775 35.04 14.87 -10.47
N ILE A 776 35.20 14.93 -9.15
CA ILE A 776 34.22 14.46 -8.15
C ILE A 776 32.88 15.19 -8.32
N HIS A 777 32.96 16.51 -8.55
CA HIS A 777 31.84 17.39 -8.80
C HIS A 777 31.10 17.04 -10.11
N THR A 778 31.81 16.76 -11.21
CA THR A 778 31.19 16.27 -12.46
C THR A 778 30.40 14.99 -12.24
N ILE A 779 30.93 14.04 -11.47
CA ILE A 779 30.23 12.78 -11.16
C ILE A 779 28.97 13.05 -10.33
N TRP A 780 29.04 13.96 -9.35
CA TRP A 780 27.87 14.37 -8.58
C TRP A 780 26.79 14.95 -9.49
N CYS A 781 27.14 15.86 -10.40
CA CYS A 781 26.20 16.48 -11.33
C CYS A 781 25.52 15.44 -12.23
N GLN A 782 26.26 14.42 -12.67
CA GLN A 782 25.70 13.32 -13.46
C GLN A 782 24.71 12.47 -12.68
N VAL A 783 24.99 12.18 -11.40
CA VAL A 783 24.13 11.33 -10.55
C VAL A 783 22.90 12.10 -10.05
N LEU A 784 23.07 13.37 -9.68
CA LEU A 784 21.99 14.24 -9.19
C LEU A 784 21.16 14.86 -10.32
N HIS A 785 21.62 14.76 -11.57
CA HIS A 785 21.01 15.38 -12.74
C HIS A 785 20.85 16.90 -12.61
N CYS A 786 21.89 17.59 -12.13
CA CYS A 786 21.90 19.02 -11.88
C CYS A 786 23.00 19.77 -12.65
N ASP A 787 22.88 21.09 -12.75
CA ASP A 787 23.86 21.95 -13.42
C ASP A 787 25.13 22.15 -12.56
N GLU A 788 26.29 22.34 -13.22
CA GLU A 788 27.59 22.44 -12.53
C GLU A 788 27.72 23.69 -11.63
N ASN A 789 26.96 24.75 -11.92
CA ASN A 789 27.06 26.02 -11.20
C ASN A 789 26.39 26.02 -9.82
N ASP A 790 25.74 24.91 -9.48
CA ASP A 790 24.78 24.84 -8.39
C ASP A 790 25.29 24.10 -7.15
N ILE A 791 26.47 23.47 -7.18
CA ILE A 791 27.02 22.70 -6.05
C ILE A 791 28.35 23.30 -5.61
N SER A 792 28.44 23.66 -4.32
CA SER A 792 29.70 24.09 -3.70
C SER A 792 30.46 22.91 -3.09
N ARG A 793 31.76 23.10 -2.82
CA ARG A 793 32.62 22.06 -2.23
C ARG A 793 32.17 21.57 -0.85
N THR A 794 31.48 22.41 -0.08
CA THR A 794 30.98 22.12 1.27
C THR A 794 29.50 21.74 1.29
N THR A 795 28.85 21.75 0.13
CA THR A 795 27.46 21.36 0.02
C THR A 795 27.31 19.87 0.32
N THR A 796 26.38 19.53 1.20
CA THR A 796 26.11 18.14 1.56
C THR A 796 25.27 17.46 0.48
N PHE A 797 25.55 16.20 0.18
CA PHE A 797 24.84 15.42 -0.84
C PHE A 797 23.31 15.41 -0.61
N PHE A 798 22.89 15.29 0.65
CA PHE A 798 21.47 15.21 0.99
C PHE A 798 20.76 16.56 0.94
N SER A 799 21.46 17.69 1.10
CA SER A 799 20.86 19.03 0.98
C SER A 799 20.56 19.41 -0.47
N VAL A 800 21.11 18.70 -1.46
CA VAL A 800 20.94 18.96 -2.90
C VAL A 800 20.05 17.93 -3.58
N GLY A 801 19.09 17.37 -2.85
CA GLY A 801 18.21 16.31 -3.38
C GLY A 801 18.89 14.95 -3.51
N GLY A 802 20.11 14.77 -3.02
CA GLY A 802 20.71 13.45 -2.90
C GLY A 802 19.98 12.61 -1.86
N HIS A 803 19.92 11.31 -2.10
CA HIS A 803 19.29 10.37 -1.18
C HIS A 803 19.96 9.02 -1.21
N SER A 804 19.65 8.10 -0.28
CA SER A 804 20.40 6.84 -0.11
C SER A 804 20.53 6.03 -1.40
N LEU A 805 19.47 5.97 -2.23
CA LEU A 805 19.50 5.34 -3.55
C LEU A 805 20.49 6.01 -4.54
N LEU A 806 20.47 7.34 -4.68
CA LEU A 806 21.45 8.07 -5.51
C LEU A 806 22.86 7.97 -4.93
N PHE A 807 22.98 7.89 -3.61
CA PHE A 807 24.26 7.73 -2.94
C PHE A 807 24.91 6.38 -3.24
N ILE A 808 24.13 5.29 -3.28
CA ILE A 808 24.61 3.96 -3.70
C ILE A 808 25.10 4.01 -5.15
N GLN A 809 24.35 4.68 -6.03
CA GLN A 809 24.77 4.87 -7.43
C GLN A 809 26.07 5.68 -7.53
N LEU A 810 26.18 6.77 -6.77
CA LEU A 810 27.37 7.60 -6.68
C LEU A 810 28.59 6.79 -6.24
N TYR A 811 28.47 6.04 -5.15
CA TYR A 811 29.53 5.21 -4.61
C TYR A 811 30.02 4.16 -5.62
N HIS A 812 29.09 3.47 -6.30
CA HIS A 812 29.48 2.48 -7.32
C HIS A 812 30.07 3.13 -8.58
N HIS A 813 29.62 4.34 -8.94
CA HIS A 813 30.26 5.12 -10.00
C HIS A 813 31.70 5.48 -9.60
N TYR A 814 31.92 5.91 -8.36
CA TYR A 814 33.24 6.20 -7.80
C TYR A 814 34.15 4.98 -7.84
N GLN A 815 33.65 3.82 -7.41
CA GLN A 815 34.41 2.57 -7.49
C GLN A 815 34.82 2.25 -8.93
N SER A 816 33.96 2.54 -9.92
CA SER A 816 34.28 2.29 -11.33
C SER A 816 35.33 3.26 -11.88
N VAL A 817 35.26 4.54 -11.51
CA VAL A 817 36.13 5.60 -12.02
C VAL A 817 37.50 5.58 -11.33
N PHE A 818 37.53 5.41 -10.01
CA PHE A 818 38.73 5.49 -9.19
C PHE A 818 39.35 4.12 -8.84
N ASN A 819 38.70 3.02 -9.24
CA ASN A 819 39.19 1.64 -9.12
C ASN A 819 39.67 1.26 -7.70
N PHE A 820 38.84 1.55 -6.70
CA PHE A 820 39.07 1.12 -5.32
C PHE A 820 38.11 0.00 -4.90
N ASP A 821 38.52 -0.79 -3.91
CA ASP A 821 37.72 -1.88 -3.35
C ASP A 821 36.90 -1.38 -2.16
N ALA A 822 35.74 -1.98 -1.90
CA ALA A 822 34.91 -1.69 -0.74
C ALA A 822 35.63 -1.93 0.60
N HIS A 823 36.67 -2.78 0.60
CA HIS A 823 37.54 -2.97 1.75
C HIS A 823 38.46 -1.78 2.05
N SER A 824 38.90 -1.04 1.02
CA SER A 824 39.75 0.14 1.20
C SER A 824 38.95 1.40 1.54
N LEU A 825 37.71 1.49 1.04
CA LEU A 825 36.76 2.54 1.41
C LEU A 825 35.35 1.97 1.46
N SER A 826 34.81 1.78 2.67
CA SER A 826 33.45 1.29 2.83
C SER A 826 32.41 2.36 2.48
N ILE A 827 31.27 1.94 1.92
CA ILE A 827 30.14 2.82 1.66
C ILE A 827 29.63 3.53 2.93
N GLY A 828 29.80 2.94 4.11
CA GLY A 828 29.44 3.57 5.37
C GLY A 828 30.33 4.74 5.77
N LEU A 829 31.66 4.59 5.62
CA LEU A 829 32.59 5.71 5.78
C LEU A 829 32.33 6.80 4.75
N PHE A 830 31.99 6.40 3.52
CA PHE A 830 31.62 7.32 2.46
C PHE A 830 30.33 8.10 2.80
N LEU A 831 29.31 7.43 3.35
CA LEU A 831 28.05 8.04 3.81
C LEU A 831 28.24 9.06 4.94
N GLN A 832 29.19 8.82 5.85
CA GLN A 832 29.50 9.74 6.95
C GLN A 832 30.18 11.03 6.51
N GLN A 833 30.58 11.12 5.25
CA GLN A 833 31.36 12.21 4.69
C GLN A 833 30.53 12.84 3.57
N PRO A 834 29.55 13.69 3.88
CA PRO A 834 28.51 14.03 2.92
C PRO A 834 28.89 15.10 1.89
N THR A 835 30.12 15.60 1.82
CA THR A 835 30.50 16.72 0.93
C THR A 835 31.55 16.34 -0.10
N ILE A 836 31.61 17.08 -1.23
CA ILE A 836 32.64 16.93 -2.27
C ILE A 836 34.04 17.04 -1.68
N GLN A 837 34.28 18.00 -0.78
CA GLN A 837 35.57 18.17 -0.11
C GLN A 837 35.96 16.93 0.70
N GLN A 838 35.03 16.39 1.48
CA GLN A 838 35.29 15.23 2.31
C GLN A 838 35.50 13.97 1.47
N HIS A 839 34.71 13.78 0.41
CA HIS A 839 34.91 12.69 -0.57
C HIS A 839 36.29 12.77 -1.23
N ALA A 840 36.71 13.98 -1.63
CA ALA A 840 38.03 14.21 -2.22
C ALA A 840 39.16 13.84 -1.26
N GLN A 841 39.07 14.27 0.01
CA GLN A 841 40.05 13.90 1.03
C GLN A 841 40.11 12.39 1.24
N LEU A 842 38.95 11.73 1.31
CA LEU A 842 38.86 10.30 1.52
C LEU A 842 39.50 9.50 0.39
N LEU A 843 39.21 9.85 -0.86
CA LEU A 843 39.79 9.21 -2.02
C LEU A 843 41.29 9.46 -2.15
N GLN A 844 41.78 10.63 -1.72
CA GLN A 844 43.22 10.93 -1.71
C GLN A 844 44.00 10.14 -0.64
N THR A 845 43.32 9.69 0.42
CA THR A 845 43.93 8.85 1.47
C THR A 845 44.00 7.36 1.13
N LEU A 846 43.38 6.93 0.01
CA LEU A 846 43.42 5.55 -0.42
C LEU A 846 44.85 5.14 -0.82
N PRO A 847 45.35 3.98 -0.35
CA PRO A 847 46.62 3.45 -0.81
C PRO A 847 46.50 3.15 -2.30
N SER A 848 47.37 3.76 -3.10
CA SER A 848 47.46 3.50 -4.52
C SER A 848 47.96 2.07 -4.74
N ASN A 849 47.17 1.26 -5.45
CA ASN A 849 47.54 -0.11 -5.80
C ASN A 849 48.69 -0.21 -6.82
N ASP A 850 49.29 0.92 -7.19
CA ASP A 850 50.58 1.00 -7.85
C ASP A 850 51.42 2.07 -7.15
N THR A 851 52.71 1.82 -6.99
CA THR A 851 53.68 2.69 -6.31
C THR A 851 53.78 4.09 -6.92
N GLN A 852 52.82 4.97 -6.64
CA GLN A 852 52.86 6.44 -6.55
C GLN A 852 51.53 6.90 -5.94
N PRO A 853 51.48 7.93 -5.07
CA PRO A 853 50.20 8.56 -4.69
C PRO A 853 49.43 8.92 -5.96
N ILE A 854 48.09 8.87 -5.95
CA ILE A 854 47.23 9.22 -7.09
C ILE A 854 47.59 10.65 -7.56
N ARG A 855 48.58 10.76 -8.45
CA ARG A 855 48.99 11.98 -9.11
C ARG A 855 48.20 12.04 -10.39
N TRP A 856 47.15 12.84 -10.34
CA TRP A 856 46.46 13.35 -11.52
C TRP A 856 47.50 13.94 -12.49
N GLN A 857 47.76 13.24 -13.59
CA GLN A 857 48.34 13.88 -14.77
C GLN A 857 47.15 14.41 -15.58
N SER A 858 47.15 15.73 -15.78
CA SER A 858 46.24 16.46 -16.65
C SER A 858 46.09 15.75 -18.00
N LEU A 859 44.98 15.03 -18.18
CA LEU A 859 44.56 14.55 -19.48
C LEU A 859 44.16 15.78 -20.30
N HIS A 860 44.99 16.09 -21.29
CA HIS A 860 44.67 17.09 -22.30
C HIS A 860 43.29 16.81 -22.88
N ILE A 861 42.41 17.80 -22.75
CA ILE A 861 41.14 17.89 -23.47
C ILE A 861 41.45 17.82 -24.96
N ASN A 862 41.25 16.66 -25.57
CA ASN A 862 41.06 16.57 -27.01
C ASN A 862 39.56 16.67 -27.27
N GLN A 863 39.18 17.85 -27.77
CA GLN A 863 37.85 18.16 -28.28
C GLN A 863 37.39 17.10 -29.30
N GLY A 864 36.16 16.63 -29.12
CA GLY A 864 35.36 16.03 -30.19
C GLY A 864 35.39 14.51 -30.26
N LYS A 865 34.39 13.89 -29.60
CA LYS A 865 33.50 12.89 -30.23
C LYS A 865 32.37 12.55 -29.26
N THR A 866 31.20 13.09 -29.55
CA THR A 866 29.89 12.63 -29.07
C THR A 866 29.73 11.13 -29.31
N PHE A 867 29.46 10.36 -28.24
CA PHE A 867 28.84 9.05 -28.32
C PHE A 867 27.44 9.15 -27.72
N LEU A 868 26.46 9.31 -28.61
CA LEU A 868 25.09 8.87 -28.39
C LEU A 868 25.07 7.37 -28.69
N ASN A 869 24.77 6.55 -27.68
CA ASN A 869 23.93 5.36 -27.72
C ASN A 869 23.76 4.79 -26.31
#